data_AF-A0A6P0Z055-F1
#
_entry.id   AF-A0A6P0Z055-F1
#
_cell.length_a   1.000
_cell.length_b   1.000
_cell.length_c   1.000
_cell.angle_alpha   90.00
_cell.angle_beta   90.00
_cell.angle_gamma   90.00
#
_symmetry.space_group_name_H-M   'P 1'
#
loop_
_entity.id
_entity.type
_entity.pdbx_description
1 polymer ?
#
loop_
_entity_poly.entity_id
_entity_poly.type
_entity_poly.pdbx_seq_one_letter_code
_entity_poly.pdbx_strand_id
1 'polypeptide(L)'
;AERCADGDGAVEAAPGAVAKPGDLSGDLVHRLVREAEELDLGDGHHPRCSQTQFVAALKSMDTVIGAESVVPDQSGTVIAPPPALPIEQVGFVDALLDADGNQRRSLLGAKTIDGSYQFSMAIRLASAYLAPHGIILENGIRDPVAMRFDSVEIPVITPNFGGYARVDAGGNQTLINFRSGPHPFRVVTLTEVLADQGDAAWFRDRIVLIGITANSSKYGADVAQSTAVTSPNPGLVFGVEIQAHATSQLINAVLEGRSLLHTWPDGWEYTWILFWGLLGMGVGRVIRKLGWHLVIISAFSIGLVGIGYGSLLGGWWIPIAPALGVFLLNGVVLHAFYLYNHSLQSRIRDRQRVIEQTFTAIHNGPLQTLATLLRELDETEKLSHAAETETIRSPQSKAPDVAVPYKAINARSGRGAVEDVDWGDDSHPPNFLAEAVEGEKENRARPWLDGLQEKLQQLNQDLRGIYVGMQEEVLQGNRLYLPGQTALDLATPLHELLYEIYNDTLQRHLPNFEGIRVKVVKFEPFEEVTLSPDQKRDLCRFLEEALCNVGKHAEGTKRLVVDCLYDGTENVIRVVDNGVGDQQGHSKAKSAHASRASKRKGRGSQQALNLAAQLGGIFERSPQSPNGMRCELRWQPKRSLWHQVRQQIKTIRDPEKP
;
A
#
# COMPACT_ATOMS: atom_id res chain seq x y z
N ALA A 1 0.01 -47.13 74.53
CA ALA A 1 -0.06 -48.52 74.06
C ALA A 1 -0.89 -49.40 75.00
N GLU A 2 -0.81 -49.28 76.33
CA GLU A 2 -1.52 -50.19 77.27
C GLU A 2 -2.92 -49.76 77.75
N ARG A 3 -3.58 -48.76 77.15
CA ARG A 3 -4.99 -48.42 77.49
C ARG A 3 -6.03 -48.74 76.41
N CYS A 4 -5.63 -49.43 75.34
CA CYS A 4 -6.55 -49.82 74.26
C CYS A 4 -6.94 -51.30 74.31
N ALA A 5 -6.53 -52.07 75.34
CA ALA A 5 -6.72 -53.51 75.39
C ALA A 5 -7.92 -53.99 76.24
N ASP A 6 -8.55 -53.12 77.05
CA ASP A 6 -9.67 -53.51 77.92
C ASP A 6 -10.98 -52.96 77.36
N GLY A 7 -11.60 -53.73 76.48
CA GLY A 7 -12.88 -53.40 75.85
C GLY A 7 -13.44 -54.57 75.06
N ASP A 8 -13.42 -55.78 75.64
CA ASP A 8 -14.09 -56.95 75.08
C ASP A 8 -15.60 -56.72 75.04
N GLY A 9 -16.10 -56.41 73.85
CA GLY A 9 -17.48 -56.58 73.43
C GLY A 9 -17.47 -57.36 72.12
N ALA A 10 -17.62 -58.68 72.21
CA ALA A 10 -17.69 -59.58 71.06
C ALA A 10 -18.76 -59.12 70.06
N VAL A 11 -18.32 -58.71 68.87
CA VAL A 11 -19.14 -58.72 67.66
C VAL A 11 -18.53 -59.79 66.77
N GLU A 12 -19.25 -60.91 66.65
CA GLU A 12 -18.94 -62.00 65.72
C GLU A 12 -18.68 -61.46 64.32
N ALA A 13 -17.48 -61.71 63.79
CA ALA A 13 -17.20 -61.58 62.37
C ALA A 13 -17.97 -62.68 61.62
N ALA A 14 -19.01 -62.30 60.89
CA ALA A 14 -19.63 -63.17 59.90
C ALA A 14 -18.60 -63.48 58.79
N PRO A 15 -18.31 -64.76 58.46
CA PRO A 15 -17.36 -65.10 57.43
C PRO A 15 -18.07 -65.12 56.07
N GLY A 16 -17.53 -64.37 55.10
CA GLY A 16 -17.76 -64.66 53.68
C GLY A 16 -18.21 -63.47 52.84
N ALA A 17 -17.24 -62.77 52.25
CA ALA A 17 -17.27 -62.33 50.85
C ALA A 17 -15.89 -61.77 50.50
N VAL A 18 -15.03 -62.60 49.90
CA VAL A 18 -13.88 -62.09 49.15
C VAL A 18 -14.46 -61.43 47.90
N ALA A 19 -14.66 -60.12 47.94
CA ALA A 19 -15.08 -59.35 46.78
C ALA A 19 -13.98 -59.42 45.71
N LYS A 20 -14.38 -59.76 44.47
CA LYS A 20 -13.46 -59.83 43.33
C LYS A 20 -12.88 -58.44 43.01
N PRO A 21 -11.71 -58.34 42.35
CA PRO A 21 -10.92 -57.10 42.21
C PRO A 21 -11.54 -55.95 41.37
N GLY A 22 -12.86 -55.96 41.10
CA GLY A 22 -13.54 -54.94 40.28
C GLY A 22 -14.76 -54.29 40.94
N ASP A 23 -15.24 -54.77 42.09
CA ASP A 23 -16.42 -54.20 42.76
C ASP A 23 -16.10 -53.12 43.81
N LEU A 24 -14.81 -52.91 44.12
CA LEU A 24 -14.34 -52.19 45.31
C LEU A 24 -14.34 -50.66 45.20
N SER A 25 -14.42 -50.07 44.01
CA SER A 25 -14.09 -48.66 43.82
C SER A 25 -15.10 -47.67 44.42
N GLY A 26 -16.41 -47.98 44.38
CA GLY A 26 -17.44 -47.16 45.02
C GLY A 26 -17.32 -47.20 46.54
N ASP A 27 -17.37 -48.40 47.12
CA ASP A 27 -17.22 -48.64 48.55
C ASP A 27 -15.90 -48.11 49.13
N LEU A 28 -14.85 -48.02 48.31
CA LEU A 28 -13.56 -47.46 48.72
C LEU A 28 -13.63 -45.95 48.95
N VAL A 29 -14.24 -45.21 48.03
CA VAL A 29 -14.41 -43.75 48.15
C VAL A 29 -15.29 -43.45 49.36
N HIS A 30 -16.41 -44.16 49.53
CA HIS A 30 -17.27 -44.02 50.69
C HIS A 30 -16.53 -44.32 52.01
N ARG A 31 -15.69 -45.35 52.06
CA ARG A 31 -14.86 -45.67 53.25
C ARG A 31 -13.82 -44.60 53.56
N LEU A 32 -13.05 -44.16 52.57
CA LEU A 32 -12.02 -43.12 52.74
C LEU A 32 -12.62 -41.80 53.23
N VAL A 33 -13.74 -41.41 52.64
CA VAL A 33 -14.46 -40.18 53.00
C VAL A 33 -15.01 -40.26 54.42
N ARG A 34 -15.60 -41.39 54.80
CA ARG A 34 -16.13 -41.63 56.15
C ARG A 34 -15.03 -41.62 57.22
N GLU A 35 -13.93 -42.33 56.99
CA GLU A 35 -12.80 -42.35 57.92
C GLU A 35 -12.12 -40.98 58.06
N ALA A 36 -12.10 -40.17 56.98
CA ALA A 36 -11.60 -38.80 57.03
C ALA A 36 -12.53 -37.84 57.79
N GLU A 37 -13.85 -38.01 57.72
CA GLU A 37 -14.81 -37.21 58.49
C GLU A 37 -14.80 -37.55 59.99
N GLU A 38 -14.69 -38.84 60.35
CA GLU A 38 -14.51 -39.30 61.75
C GLU A 38 -13.23 -38.74 62.39
N LEU A 39 -12.31 -38.23 61.57
CA LEU A 39 -11.08 -37.55 61.94
C LEU A 39 -11.28 -36.04 62.20
N ASP A 40 -12.18 -35.39 61.46
CA ASP A 40 -12.42 -33.93 61.50
C ASP A 40 -13.51 -33.56 62.54
N LEU A 41 -14.51 -34.43 62.75
CA LEU A 41 -15.64 -34.20 63.66
C LEU A 41 -15.36 -34.51 65.15
N GLY A 42 -14.11 -34.60 65.57
CA GLY A 42 -13.68 -35.10 66.88
C GLY A 42 -14.61 -34.78 68.06
N ASP A 43 -15.54 -35.70 68.35
CA ASP A 43 -16.13 -35.82 69.67
C ASP A 43 -14.98 -36.19 70.61
N GLY A 44 -14.76 -35.35 71.63
CA GLY A 44 -13.52 -35.21 72.38
C GLY A 44 -13.07 -36.39 73.24
N HIS A 45 -13.32 -37.65 72.83
CA HIS A 45 -12.83 -38.83 73.53
C HIS A 45 -11.88 -39.74 72.74
N HIS A 46 -11.81 -39.76 71.40
CA HIS A 46 -10.85 -40.65 70.70
C HIS A 46 -10.26 -40.18 69.34
N PRO A 47 -9.82 -38.91 69.15
CA PRO A 47 -9.25 -38.45 67.86
C PRO A 47 -7.98 -39.20 67.42
N ARG A 48 -7.23 -39.82 68.35
CA ARG A 48 -6.02 -40.59 68.02
C ARG A 48 -6.33 -41.98 67.44
N CYS A 49 -7.47 -42.58 67.79
CA CYS A 49 -7.84 -43.91 67.27
C CYS A 49 -8.36 -43.81 65.84
N SER A 50 -9.20 -42.82 65.52
CA SER A 50 -9.68 -42.57 64.15
C SER A 50 -8.54 -42.18 63.21
N GLN A 51 -7.59 -41.35 63.67
CA GLN A 51 -6.39 -41.02 62.89
C GLN A 51 -5.52 -42.25 62.57
N THR A 52 -5.38 -43.15 63.54
CA THR A 52 -4.56 -44.37 63.36
C THR A 52 -5.24 -45.34 62.41
N GLN A 53 -6.57 -45.47 62.47
CA GLN A 53 -7.36 -46.30 61.56
C GLN A 53 -7.31 -45.78 60.12
N PHE A 54 -7.51 -44.47 59.91
CA PHE A 54 -7.39 -43.85 58.59
C PHE A 54 -5.99 -43.99 57.99
N VAL A 55 -4.94 -43.76 58.80
CA VAL A 55 -3.55 -43.97 58.35
C VAL A 55 -3.28 -45.43 58.01
N ALA A 56 -3.85 -46.38 58.76
CA ALA A 56 -3.73 -47.80 58.46
C ALA A 56 -4.50 -48.19 57.18
N ALA A 57 -5.68 -47.60 56.96
CA ALA A 57 -6.46 -47.79 55.75
C ALA A 57 -5.73 -47.24 54.52
N LEU A 58 -5.20 -46.01 54.58
CA LEU A 58 -4.39 -45.42 53.52
C LEU A 58 -3.18 -46.29 53.16
N LYS A 59 -2.49 -46.85 54.16
CA LYS A 59 -1.34 -47.75 53.96
C LYS A 59 -1.71 -49.08 53.29
N SER A 60 -2.97 -49.51 53.42
CA SER A 60 -3.44 -50.77 52.85
C SER A 60 -3.91 -50.64 51.39
N MET A 61 -4.00 -49.42 50.86
CA MET A 61 -4.57 -49.14 49.55
C MET A 61 -3.47 -48.80 48.53
N ASP A 62 -3.40 -49.57 47.46
CA ASP A 62 -2.46 -49.34 46.35
C ASP A 62 -2.97 -48.28 45.35
N THR A 63 -4.27 -47.97 45.38
CA THR A 63 -4.96 -47.07 44.46
C THR A 63 -5.02 -45.60 44.90
N VAL A 64 -4.52 -45.26 46.09
CA VAL A 64 -4.57 -43.88 46.60
C VAL A 64 -3.30 -43.15 46.24
N ILE A 65 -3.45 -41.94 45.70
CA ILE A 65 -2.34 -41.04 45.39
C ILE A 65 -2.48 -39.78 46.23
N GLY A 66 -1.46 -39.48 47.02
CA GLY A 66 -1.37 -38.29 47.85
C GLY A 66 -0.81 -37.10 47.09
N ALA A 67 -1.21 -35.91 47.53
CA ALA A 67 -0.69 -34.65 47.05
C ALA A 67 0.40 -34.10 47.97
N GLU A 68 1.42 -33.51 47.38
CA GLU A 68 2.39 -32.65 48.05
C GLU A 68 2.54 -31.34 47.26
N SER A 69 3.26 -30.37 47.81
CA SER A 69 3.81 -29.27 47.04
C SER A 69 5.33 -29.39 47.15
N VAL A 70 6.07 -29.10 46.08
CA VAL A 70 7.54 -29.12 46.08
C VAL A 70 8.15 -27.78 45.67
N VAL A 71 7.37 -26.93 45.01
CA VAL A 71 7.75 -25.56 44.66
C VAL A 71 7.19 -24.63 45.74
N PRO A 72 8.03 -23.81 46.39
CA PRO A 72 7.54 -22.86 47.39
C PRO A 72 6.49 -21.92 46.77
N ASP A 73 5.37 -21.76 47.46
CA ASP A 73 4.37 -20.77 47.09
C ASP A 73 4.89 -19.32 47.31
N GLN A 74 4.04 -18.32 47.07
CA GLN A 74 4.41 -16.91 47.28
C GLN A 74 4.78 -16.57 48.74
N SER A 75 4.37 -17.41 49.70
CA SER A 75 4.73 -17.29 51.12
C SER A 75 6.01 -18.06 51.47
N GLY A 76 6.59 -18.80 50.52
CA GLY A 76 7.75 -19.66 50.72
C GLY A 76 7.41 -20.99 51.39
N THR A 77 6.11 -21.34 51.50
CA THR A 77 5.65 -22.55 52.17
C THR A 77 5.52 -23.69 51.17
N VAL A 78 5.88 -24.88 51.62
CA VAL A 78 5.81 -26.15 50.89
C VAL A 78 4.99 -27.13 51.73
N ILE A 79 4.12 -27.92 51.10
CA ILE A 79 3.32 -28.93 51.79
C ILE A 79 4.04 -30.26 51.71
N ALA A 80 4.49 -30.77 52.87
CA ALA A 80 5.18 -32.04 52.96
C ALA A 80 4.29 -33.22 52.51
N PRO A 81 4.89 -34.28 51.93
CA PRO A 81 4.15 -35.46 51.50
C PRO A 81 3.42 -36.13 52.68
N PRO A 82 2.25 -36.76 52.47
CA PRO A 82 1.55 -37.50 53.51
C PRO A 82 2.44 -38.63 54.05
N PRO A 83 2.83 -38.63 55.35
CA PRO A 83 3.79 -39.60 55.90
C PRO A 83 3.26 -41.04 55.94
N ALA A 84 1.96 -41.21 55.69
CA ALA A 84 1.31 -42.51 55.61
C ALA A 84 1.52 -43.20 54.25
N LEU A 85 1.82 -42.44 53.20
CA LEU A 85 1.91 -42.96 51.83
C LEU A 85 3.38 -43.13 51.40
N PRO A 86 3.69 -44.19 50.65
CA PRO A 86 4.98 -44.36 50.02
C PRO A 86 5.19 -43.29 48.92
N ILE A 87 6.45 -42.92 48.66
CA ILE A 87 6.78 -41.80 47.76
C ILE A 87 6.34 -42.05 46.31
N GLU A 88 6.18 -43.30 45.90
CA GLU A 88 5.68 -43.68 44.59
C GLU A 88 4.19 -43.34 44.40
N GLN A 89 3.44 -43.27 45.52
CA GLN A 89 2.04 -42.86 45.59
C GLN A 89 1.87 -41.38 45.94
N VAL A 90 2.94 -40.58 45.84
CA VAL A 90 2.86 -39.14 46.03
C VAL A 90 3.24 -38.44 44.72
N GLY A 91 2.46 -37.40 44.39
CA GLY A 91 2.79 -36.49 43.31
C GLY A 91 2.50 -35.05 43.69
N PHE A 92 3.32 -34.14 43.21
CA PHE A 92 3.16 -32.72 43.53
C PHE A 92 2.02 -32.07 42.75
N VAL A 93 1.41 -31.03 43.33
CA VAL A 93 0.28 -30.29 42.74
C VAL A 93 0.60 -28.82 42.44
N ASP A 94 1.87 -28.45 42.43
CA ASP A 94 2.33 -27.07 42.24
C ASP A 94 1.78 -26.43 40.95
N ALA A 95 1.28 -25.20 41.11
CA ALA A 95 0.76 -24.39 40.02
C ALA A 95 1.82 -23.42 39.50
N LEU A 96 1.98 -23.35 38.17
CA LEU A 96 2.81 -22.35 37.52
C LEU A 96 1.93 -21.26 36.92
N LEU A 97 2.06 -20.05 37.46
CA LEU A 97 1.36 -18.88 36.94
C LEU A 97 2.21 -18.21 35.85
N ASP A 98 1.53 -17.74 34.80
CA ASP A 98 2.14 -16.88 33.80
C ASP A 98 2.28 -15.44 34.34
N ALA A 99 3.01 -14.60 33.61
CA ALA A 99 3.28 -13.21 34.02
C ALA A 99 2.01 -12.35 34.21
N ASP A 100 0.89 -12.76 33.61
CA ASP A 100 -0.41 -12.11 33.74
C ASP A 100 -1.31 -12.75 34.81
N GLY A 101 -0.77 -13.68 35.62
CA GLY A 101 -1.47 -14.34 36.72
C GLY A 101 -2.32 -15.54 36.31
N ASN A 102 -2.44 -15.84 35.01
CA ASN A 102 -3.21 -16.99 34.53
C ASN A 102 -2.38 -18.27 34.56
N GLN A 103 -2.99 -19.40 34.90
CA GLN A 103 -2.42 -20.74 34.79
C GLN A 103 -2.82 -21.38 33.45
N ARG A 104 -1.85 -21.48 32.54
CA ARG A 104 -2.00 -22.16 31.24
C ARG A 104 -1.11 -23.39 31.11
N ARG A 105 -0.17 -23.54 32.02
CA ARG A 105 0.88 -24.55 32.00
C ARG A 105 0.68 -25.53 33.14
N SER A 106 1.01 -26.79 32.89
CA SER A 106 1.07 -27.84 33.90
C SER A 106 2.52 -28.30 34.02
N LEU A 107 3.04 -28.29 35.25
CA LEU A 107 4.34 -28.86 35.58
C LEU A 107 4.16 -30.36 35.79
N LEU A 108 4.80 -31.17 34.94
CA LEU A 108 4.65 -32.62 34.90
C LEU A 108 5.70 -33.33 35.75
N GLY A 109 6.91 -32.77 35.83
CA GLY A 109 8.00 -33.27 36.66
C GLY A 109 9.02 -32.18 36.96
N ALA A 110 9.57 -32.20 38.17
CA ALA A 110 10.49 -31.17 38.64
C ALA A 110 11.52 -31.75 39.61
N LYS A 111 12.65 -31.05 39.74
CA LYS A 111 13.60 -31.34 40.81
C LYS A 111 13.17 -30.60 42.07
N THR A 112 13.15 -31.30 43.19
CA THR A 112 12.95 -30.72 44.52
C THR A 112 14.17 -29.92 44.95
N ILE A 113 14.04 -29.20 46.08
CA ILE A 113 15.15 -28.50 46.73
C ILE A 113 16.31 -29.46 47.05
N ASP A 114 15.98 -30.71 47.41
CA ASP A 114 16.96 -31.76 47.74
C ASP A 114 17.58 -32.40 46.48
N GLY A 115 17.16 -31.98 45.29
CA GLY A 115 17.67 -32.45 43.99
C GLY A 115 17.03 -33.72 43.48
N SER A 116 16.09 -34.33 44.21
CA SER A 116 15.33 -35.50 43.76
C SER A 116 14.34 -35.10 42.66
N TYR A 117 14.21 -35.93 41.62
CA TYR A 117 13.22 -35.70 40.58
C TYR A 117 11.89 -36.31 41.00
N GLN A 118 10.85 -35.48 41.07
CA GLN A 118 9.50 -35.89 41.43
C GLN A 118 8.54 -35.71 40.25
N PHE A 119 7.50 -36.53 40.23
CA PHE A 119 6.42 -36.46 39.23
C PHE A 119 5.22 -35.74 39.82
N SER A 120 4.52 -35.00 38.97
CA SER A 120 3.26 -34.36 39.33
C SER A 120 2.19 -35.40 39.64
N MET A 121 1.17 -34.98 40.39
CA MET A 121 -0.01 -35.80 40.65
C MET A 121 -0.68 -36.23 39.34
N ALA A 122 -0.74 -35.37 38.32
CA ALA A 122 -1.31 -35.70 37.01
C ALA A 122 -0.57 -36.86 36.32
N ILE A 123 0.76 -36.89 36.37
CA ILE A 123 1.56 -37.99 35.81
C ILE A 123 1.41 -39.27 36.62
N ARG A 124 1.37 -39.18 37.96
CA ARG A 124 1.15 -40.35 38.83
C ARG A 124 -0.20 -41.00 38.56
N LEU A 125 -1.26 -40.20 38.48
CA LEU A 125 -2.61 -40.65 38.17
C LEU A 125 -2.72 -41.26 36.77
N ALA A 126 -2.16 -40.59 35.75
CA ALA A 126 -2.15 -41.12 34.39
C ALA A 126 -1.38 -42.45 34.31
N SER A 127 -0.22 -42.55 34.95
CA SER A 127 0.58 -43.78 34.99
C SER A 127 -0.16 -44.92 35.67
N ALA A 128 -0.80 -44.66 36.81
CA ALA A 128 -1.59 -45.67 37.53
C ALA A 128 -2.80 -46.16 36.72
N TYR A 129 -3.48 -45.27 36.01
CA TYR A 129 -4.65 -45.61 35.19
C TYR A 129 -4.28 -46.37 33.90
N LEU A 130 -3.14 -46.03 33.31
CA LEU A 130 -2.66 -46.62 32.05
C LEU A 130 -1.89 -47.93 32.25
N ALA A 131 -1.30 -48.17 33.43
CA ALA A 131 -0.53 -49.38 33.72
C ALA A 131 -1.31 -50.69 33.51
N PRO A 132 -2.59 -50.82 33.94
CA PRO A 132 -3.41 -52.01 33.62
C PRO A 132 -3.63 -52.24 32.13
N HIS A 133 -3.50 -51.20 31.30
CA HIS A 133 -3.58 -51.29 29.84
C HIS A 133 -2.22 -51.67 29.20
N GLY A 134 -1.20 -51.96 30.01
CA GLY A 134 0.15 -52.28 29.56
C GLY A 134 0.96 -51.06 29.09
N ILE A 135 0.47 -49.85 29.37
CA ILE A 135 1.09 -48.59 28.95
C ILE A 135 1.85 -47.99 30.13
N ILE A 136 3.17 -47.85 29.97
CA ILE A 136 4.06 -47.31 31.00
C ILE A 136 4.62 -45.94 30.57
N LEU A 137 5.03 -45.14 31.56
CA LEU A 137 5.70 -43.87 31.34
C LEU A 137 7.14 -44.11 30.90
N GLU A 138 7.52 -43.52 29.77
CA GLU A 138 8.86 -43.60 29.20
C GLU A 138 9.35 -42.22 28.77
N ASN A 139 10.62 -42.11 28.41
CA ASN A 139 11.13 -40.91 27.76
C ASN A 139 10.68 -40.85 26.29
N GLY A 140 10.59 -39.64 25.76
CA GLY A 140 10.32 -39.39 24.36
C GLY A 140 11.40 -39.98 23.44
N ILE A 141 10.97 -40.37 22.26
CA ILE A 141 11.80 -40.89 21.16
C ILE A 141 12.37 -39.72 20.37
N ARG A 142 11.56 -38.70 20.05
CA ARG A 142 11.99 -37.50 19.31
C ARG A 142 12.67 -36.48 20.21
N ASP A 143 12.15 -36.30 21.41
CA ASP A 143 12.72 -35.44 22.45
C ASP A 143 13.01 -36.29 23.70
N PRO A 144 14.28 -36.59 24.01
CA PRO A 144 14.65 -37.41 25.16
C PRO A 144 14.25 -36.83 26.52
N VAL A 145 13.96 -35.52 26.60
CA VAL A 145 13.54 -34.84 27.83
C VAL A 145 12.01 -34.89 27.99
N ALA A 146 11.27 -35.10 26.89
CA ALA A 146 9.83 -35.25 26.92
C ALA A 146 9.40 -36.55 27.61
N MET A 147 8.24 -36.50 28.23
CA MET A 147 7.56 -37.68 28.75
C MET A 147 6.67 -38.29 27.67
N ARG A 148 6.58 -39.61 27.63
CA ARG A 148 5.81 -40.36 26.63
C ARG A 148 5.03 -41.50 27.27
N PHE A 149 3.80 -41.69 26.80
CA PHE A 149 2.99 -42.87 27.05
C PHE A 149 2.70 -43.55 25.71
N ASP A 150 3.16 -44.79 25.53
CA ASP A 150 3.06 -45.51 24.25
C ASP A 150 3.53 -44.65 23.06
N SER A 151 2.70 -44.36 22.07
CA SER A 151 3.08 -43.57 20.89
C SER A 151 2.97 -42.05 21.10
N VAL A 152 2.42 -41.60 22.23
CA VAL A 152 2.10 -40.19 22.51
C VAL A 152 3.20 -39.52 23.33
N GLU A 153 3.98 -38.66 22.69
CA GLU A 153 4.93 -37.77 23.36
C GLU A 153 4.28 -36.45 23.75
N ILE A 154 4.45 -36.07 25.02
CA ILE A 154 3.88 -34.85 25.58
C ILE A 154 4.76 -33.66 25.19
N PRO A 155 4.22 -32.60 24.56
CA PRO A 155 4.98 -31.41 24.18
C PRO A 155 5.60 -30.72 25.39
N VAL A 156 6.91 -30.47 25.32
CA VAL A 156 7.65 -29.75 26.34
C VAL A 156 7.70 -28.27 26.01
N ILE A 157 7.39 -27.42 26.99
CA ILE A 157 7.53 -25.98 26.85
C ILE A 157 9.01 -25.61 26.85
N THR A 158 9.43 -24.95 25.77
CA THR A 158 10.74 -24.31 25.63
C THR A 158 10.62 -22.82 25.97
N PRO A 159 11.75 -22.10 26.18
CA PRO A 159 11.70 -20.66 26.50
C PRO A 159 10.93 -19.80 25.49
N ASN A 160 10.87 -20.20 24.21
CA ASN A 160 10.17 -19.50 23.14
C ASN A 160 9.02 -20.32 22.54
N PHE A 161 8.34 -21.14 23.35
CA PHE A 161 7.29 -22.02 22.87
C PHE A 161 6.06 -21.22 22.39
N GLY A 162 5.82 -21.17 21.07
CA GLY A 162 4.69 -20.47 20.48
C GLY A 162 4.67 -18.99 20.84
N GLY A 163 3.64 -18.54 21.57
CA GLY A 163 3.52 -17.14 22.00
C GLY A 163 4.38 -16.76 23.21
N TYR A 164 5.04 -17.71 23.88
CA TYR A 164 5.92 -17.41 25.00
C TYR A 164 7.26 -16.85 24.52
N ALA A 165 7.85 -15.93 25.28
CA ALA A 165 9.14 -15.34 24.98
C ALA A 165 10.02 -15.31 26.24
N ARG A 166 11.09 -16.11 26.23
CA ARG A 166 12.02 -16.29 27.36
C ARG A 166 11.31 -16.66 28.68
N VAL A 167 10.32 -17.54 28.61
CA VAL A 167 9.64 -18.06 29.80
C VAL A 167 10.56 -19.01 30.57
N ASP A 168 10.38 -19.10 31.88
CA ASP A 168 11.02 -20.14 32.67
C ASP A 168 10.47 -21.53 32.27
N ALA A 169 11.32 -22.28 31.58
CA ALA A 169 11.09 -23.63 31.10
C ALA A 169 11.72 -24.69 32.03
N GLY A 170 11.93 -24.36 33.32
CA GLY A 170 12.44 -25.29 34.32
C GLY A 170 11.51 -26.47 34.59
N GLY A 171 12.07 -27.66 34.81
CA GLY A 171 11.30 -28.90 34.91
C GLY A 171 10.71 -29.33 33.56
N ASN A 172 9.82 -30.31 33.58
CA ASN A 172 9.07 -30.74 32.41
C ASN A 172 7.68 -30.13 32.48
N GLN A 173 7.37 -29.23 31.55
CA GLN A 173 6.11 -28.46 31.53
C GLN A 173 5.39 -28.67 30.20
N THR A 174 4.05 -28.67 30.22
CA THR A 174 3.22 -28.72 29.02
C THR A 174 2.07 -27.72 29.08
N LEU A 175 1.49 -27.36 27.94
CA LEU A 175 0.29 -26.53 27.90
C LEU A 175 -0.94 -27.36 28.27
N ILE A 176 -1.89 -26.72 28.94
CA ILE A 176 -3.17 -27.33 29.30
C ILE A 176 -4.16 -27.09 28.16
N ASN A 177 -4.59 -28.18 27.52
CA ASN A 177 -5.73 -28.16 26.61
C ASN A 177 -7.03 -28.30 27.43
N PHE A 178 -7.57 -27.18 27.90
CA PHE A 178 -8.80 -27.17 28.71
C PHE A 178 -9.98 -27.80 27.97
N ARG A 179 -10.80 -28.59 28.67
CA ARG A 179 -12.05 -29.12 28.12
C ARG A 179 -13.07 -27.99 28.00
N SER A 180 -13.84 -27.98 26.93
CA SER A 180 -14.89 -26.98 26.71
C SER A 180 -16.14 -27.25 27.56
N GLY A 181 -16.91 -26.19 27.82
CA GLY A 181 -18.19 -26.24 28.53
C GLY A 181 -18.10 -25.79 29.99
N PRO A 182 -19.25 -25.43 30.61
CA PRO A 182 -19.30 -24.88 31.97
C PRO A 182 -19.02 -25.92 33.07
N HIS A 183 -19.23 -27.20 32.78
CA HIS A 183 -19.04 -28.32 33.71
C HIS A 183 -18.39 -29.51 32.98
N PRO A 184 -17.08 -29.46 32.70
CA PRO A 184 -16.38 -30.49 31.94
C PRO A 184 -16.20 -31.80 32.73
N PHE A 185 -16.35 -31.75 34.05
CA PHE A 185 -16.23 -32.90 34.94
C PHE A 185 -17.47 -33.04 35.83
N ARG A 186 -17.75 -34.28 36.25
CA ARG A 186 -18.75 -34.54 37.28
C ARG A 186 -18.17 -34.17 38.64
N VAL A 187 -18.87 -33.32 39.37
CA VAL A 187 -18.53 -32.93 40.74
C VAL A 187 -19.59 -33.51 41.67
N VAL A 188 -19.14 -34.14 42.75
CA VAL A 188 -19.99 -34.67 43.82
C VAL A 188 -19.45 -34.11 45.14
N THR A 189 -20.33 -33.64 46.01
CA THR A 189 -19.93 -33.10 47.31
C THR A 189 -19.64 -34.22 48.29
N LEU A 190 -18.77 -33.96 49.27
CA LEU A 190 -18.47 -34.91 50.34
C LEU A 190 -19.74 -35.34 51.08
N THR A 191 -20.65 -34.40 51.32
CA THR A 191 -21.95 -34.61 51.98
C THR A 191 -22.86 -35.55 51.21
N GLU A 192 -22.87 -35.49 49.87
CA GLU A 192 -23.63 -36.43 49.04
C GLU A 192 -23.04 -37.83 49.13
N VAL A 193 -21.71 -37.97 49.08
CA VAL A 193 -21.03 -39.27 49.23
C VAL A 193 -21.30 -39.89 50.61
N LEU A 194 -21.24 -39.11 51.68
CA LEU A 194 -21.50 -39.58 53.05
C LEU A 194 -22.95 -39.98 53.28
N ALA A 195 -23.88 -39.26 52.64
CA ALA A 195 -25.30 -39.57 52.70
C ALA A 195 -25.73 -40.73 51.77
N ASP A 196 -24.77 -41.41 51.13
CA ASP A 196 -25.00 -42.45 50.12
C ASP A 196 -25.90 -41.96 48.97
N GLN A 197 -25.76 -40.68 48.61
CA GLN A 197 -26.49 -40.02 47.53
C GLN A 197 -25.65 -40.05 46.26
N GLY A 198 -26.00 -40.95 45.34
CA GLY A 198 -25.34 -41.06 44.05
C GLY A 198 -25.39 -42.48 43.51
N ASP A 199 -24.92 -42.67 42.29
CA ASP A 199 -24.77 -44.00 41.70
C ASP A 199 -23.32 -44.47 41.88
N ALA A 200 -23.11 -45.64 42.50
CA ALA A 200 -21.80 -46.25 42.70
C ALA A 200 -21.02 -46.43 41.37
N ALA A 201 -21.71 -46.51 40.23
CA ALA A 201 -21.10 -46.55 38.90
C ALA A 201 -20.33 -45.25 38.53
N TRP A 202 -20.52 -44.16 39.28
CA TRP A 202 -19.77 -42.92 39.09
C TRP A 202 -18.32 -42.99 39.54
N PHE A 203 -17.96 -43.97 40.36
CA PHE A 203 -16.62 -44.10 40.92
C PHE A 203 -15.82 -45.24 40.27
N ARG A 204 -16.50 -46.31 39.85
CA ARG A 204 -15.89 -47.51 39.24
C ARG A 204 -15.12 -47.19 37.96
N ASP A 205 -13.92 -47.76 37.83
CA ASP A 205 -12.99 -47.64 36.69
C ASP A 205 -12.67 -46.20 36.28
N ARG A 206 -12.71 -45.28 37.27
CA ARG A 206 -12.48 -43.85 37.07
C ARG A 206 -11.47 -43.32 38.07
N ILE A 207 -10.83 -42.22 37.67
CA ILE A 207 -10.04 -41.41 38.59
C ILE A 207 -10.98 -40.48 39.33
N VAL A 208 -10.91 -40.53 40.66
CA VAL A 208 -11.66 -39.66 41.55
C VAL A 208 -10.68 -38.69 42.17
N LEU A 209 -10.87 -37.40 41.92
CA LEU A 209 -10.06 -36.34 42.50
C LEU A 209 -10.81 -35.72 43.67
N ILE A 210 -10.16 -35.70 44.83
CA ILE A 210 -10.71 -35.13 46.05
C ILE A 210 -9.98 -33.82 46.31
N GLY A 211 -10.72 -32.73 46.45
CA GLY A 211 -10.16 -31.40 46.67
C GLY A 211 -11.15 -30.44 47.31
N ILE A 212 -10.64 -29.32 47.80
CA ILE A 212 -11.43 -28.31 48.51
C ILE A 212 -11.91 -27.25 47.53
N THR A 213 -13.23 -27.14 47.35
CA THR A 213 -13.88 -26.13 46.50
C THR A 213 -14.68 -25.09 47.31
N ALA A 214 -14.75 -25.25 48.63
CA ALA A 214 -15.53 -24.37 49.50
C ALA A 214 -14.74 -23.11 49.90
N ASN A 215 -15.33 -21.93 49.64
CA ASN A 215 -14.78 -20.64 50.06
C ASN A 215 -14.76 -20.45 51.60
N SER A 216 -15.52 -21.26 52.34
CA SER A 216 -15.62 -21.22 53.80
C SER A 216 -14.61 -22.12 54.52
N SER A 217 -13.69 -22.78 53.79
CA SER A 217 -12.63 -23.56 54.41
C SER A 217 -11.70 -22.65 55.22
N LYS A 218 -11.13 -23.15 56.32
CA LYS A 218 -10.13 -22.42 57.13
C LYS A 218 -8.93 -21.93 56.28
N TYR A 219 -8.73 -22.51 55.10
CA TYR A 219 -7.63 -22.25 54.18
C TYR A 219 -8.08 -21.58 52.86
N GLY A 220 -9.36 -21.20 52.73
CA GLY A 220 -9.95 -20.70 51.49
C GLY A 220 -10.17 -21.80 50.44
N ALA A 221 -10.72 -21.42 49.28
CA ALA A 221 -10.77 -22.31 48.12
C ALA A 221 -9.43 -22.23 47.37
N ASP A 222 -8.90 -23.38 46.96
CA ASP A 222 -7.75 -23.46 46.05
C ASP A 222 -8.23 -23.08 44.65
N VAL A 223 -7.91 -21.86 44.20
CA VAL A 223 -8.42 -21.30 42.95
C VAL A 223 -7.27 -20.72 42.13
N ALA A 224 -7.23 -21.14 40.86
CA ALA A 224 -6.36 -20.59 39.84
C ALA A 224 -7.15 -19.71 38.86
N GLN A 225 -6.45 -18.77 38.22
CA GLN A 225 -7.04 -18.00 37.13
C GLN A 225 -6.78 -18.65 35.78
N SER A 226 -7.82 -18.90 34.98
CA SER A 226 -7.69 -19.34 33.59
C SER A 226 -8.87 -18.85 32.74
N THR A 227 -8.59 -17.92 31.84
CA THR A 227 -9.57 -17.41 30.87
C THR A 227 -9.95 -18.43 29.78
N ALA A 228 -9.25 -19.56 29.71
CA ALA A 228 -9.54 -20.63 28.78
C ALA A 228 -10.70 -21.55 29.22
N VAL A 229 -11.11 -21.46 30.49
CA VAL A 229 -12.24 -22.23 31.03
C VAL A 229 -13.47 -21.33 31.08
N THR A 230 -14.56 -21.81 30.47
CA THR A 230 -15.87 -21.21 30.68
C THR A 230 -16.37 -21.68 32.04
N SER A 231 -16.38 -20.82 33.06
CA SER A 231 -16.91 -21.17 34.38
C SER A 231 -17.96 -20.14 34.81
N PRO A 232 -18.84 -20.49 35.77
CA PRO A 232 -19.84 -19.56 36.31
C PRO A 232 -19.21 -18.29 36.92
N ASN A 233 -17.96 -18.35 37.36
CA ASN A 233 -17.17 -17.23 37.84
C ASN A 233 -16.03 -16.95 36.84
N PRO A 234 -16.19 -15.99 35.91
CA PRO A 234 -15.31 -15.83 34.75
C PRO A 234 -13.83 -15.85 35.13
N GLY A 235 -13.13 -16.87 34.65
CA GLY A 235 -11.69 -17.01 34.81
C GLY A 235 -11.23 -17.61 36.13
N LEU A 236 -12.10 -17.97 37.07
CA LEU A 236 -11.71 -18.70 38.30
C LEU A 236 -12.03 -20.19 38.15
N VAL A 237 -11.03 -21.02 38.43
CA VAL A 237 -11.08 -22.49 38.30
C VAL A 237 -10.46 -23.11 39.55
N PHE A 238 -11.09 -24.15 40.11
CA PHE A 238 -10.55 -24.81 41.30
C PHE A 238 -9.25 -25.57 40.98
N GLY A 239 -8.28 -25.58 41.89
CA GLY A 239 -6.99 -26.26 41.66
C GLY A 239 -7.17 -27.76 41.37
N VAL A 240 -8.10 -28.43 42.05
CA VAL A 240 -8.48 -29.83 41.75
C VAL A 240 -9.04 -30.01 40.33
N GLU A 241 -9.73 -29.01 39.80
CA GLU A 241 -10.25 -29.02 38.43
C GLU A 241 -9.13 -28.79 37.40
N ILE A 242 -8.12 -27.99 37.72
CA ILE A 242 -6.90 -27.88 36.91
C ILE A 242 -6.18 -29.23 36.83
N GLN A 243 -6.05 -29.94 37.97
CA GLN A 243 -5.47 -31.29 38.00
C GLN A 243 -6.32 -32.29 37.21
N ALA A 244 -7.65 -32.14 37.21
CA ALA A 244 -8.55 -32.93 36.37
C ALA A 244 -8.32 -32.67 34.87
N HIS A 245 -8.13 -31.41 34.46
CA HIS A 245 -7.79 -31.06 33.09
C HIS A 245 -6.44 -31.67 32.67
N ALA A 246 -5.40 -31.49 33.49
CA ALA A 246 -4.06 -32.02 33.23
C ALA A 246 -4.05 -33.56 33.15
N THR A 247 -4.71 -34.24 34.09
CA THR A 247 -4.79 -35.71 34.08
C THR A 247 -5.62 -36.22 32.90
N SER A 248 -6.79 -35.61 32.67
CA SER A 248 -7.67 -36.04 31.58
C SER A 248 -7.05 -35.81 30.19
N GLN A 249 -6.28 -34.74 29.97
CA GLN A 249 -5.64 -34.56 28.67
C GLN A 249 -4.61 -35.66 28.37
N LEU A 250 -3.86 -36.12 29.37
CA LEU A 250 -2.85 -37.17 29.20
C LEU A 250 -3.52 -38.50 28.84
N ILE A 251 -4.51 -38.91 29.63
CA ILE A 251 -5.21 -40.20 29.42
C ILE A 251 -5.94 -40.21 28.08
N ASN A 252 -6.67 -39.14 27.75
CA ASN A 252 -7.44 -39.10 26.50
C ASN A 252 -6.54 -38.87 25.28
N ALA A 253 -5.35 -38.28 25.43
CA ALA A 253 -4.38 -38.24 24.33
C ALA A 253 -3.91 -39.65 23.96
N VAL A 254 -3.70 -40.51 24.95
CA VAL A 254 -3.26 -41.89 24.77
C VAL A 254 -4.39 -42.82 24.30
N LEU A 255 -5.53 -42.80 24.99
CA LEU A 255 -6.62 -43.76 24.74
C LEU A 255 -7.58 -43.32 23.63
N GLU A 256 -7.84 -42.02 23.50
CA GLU A 256 -8.84 -41.45 22.58
C GLU A 256 -8.22 -40.64 21.44
N GLY A 257 -6.88 -40.51 21.39
CA GLY A 257 -6.19 -39.71 20.38
C GLY A 257 -6.48 -38.21 20.49
N ARG A 258 -6.82 -37.70 21.68
CA ARG A 258 -7.05 -36.26 21.92
C ARG A 258 -5.78 -35.47 21.62
N SER A 259 -5.89 -34.47 20.74
CA SER A 259 -4.74 -33.63 20.40
C SER A 259 -4.25 -32.83 21.61
N LEU A 260 -2.94 -32.88 21.82
CA LEU A 260 -2.21 -31.95 22.68
C LEU A 260 -1.94 -30.65 21.92
N LEU A 261 -1.52 -29.60 22.63
CA LEU A 261 -1.14 -28.33 22.03
C LEU A 261 0.34 -28.35 21.64
N HIS A 262 0.59 -28.27 20.34
CA HIS A 262 1.91 -28.25 19.73
C HIS A 262 2.21 -26.87 19.15
N THR A 263 3.49 -26.54 19.07
CA THR A 263 4.01 -25.41 18.29
C THR A 263 5.00 -25.91 17.25
N TRP A 264 5.32 -25.06 16.29
CA TRP A 264 6.38 -25.36 15.33
C TRP A 264 7.77 -25.14 15.95
N PRO A 265 8.79 -25.85 15.48
CA PRO A 265 10.17 -25.48 15.78
C PRO A 265 10.43 -24.03 15.31
N ASP A 266 11.25 -23.30 16.05
CA ASP A 266 11.56 -21.88 15.82
C ASP A 266 11.89 -21.56 14.35
N GLY A 267 12.64 -22.43 13.67
CA GLY A 267 13.00 -22.24 12.25
C GLY A 267 11.80 -22.18 11.30
N TRP A 268 10.76 -22.99 11.54
CA TRP A 268 9.54 -22.99 10.75
C TRP A 268 8.67 -21.77 11.05
N GLU A 269 8.65 -21.32 12.30
CA GLU A 269 7.98 -20.07 12.69
C GLU A 269 8.60 -18.86 11.97
N TYR A 270 9.93 -18.73 11.96
CA TYR A 270 10.61 -17.66 11.23
C TYR A 270 10.38 -17.73 9.73
N THR A 271 10.41 -18.93 9.14
CA THR A 271 10.13 -19.14 7.72
C THR A 271 8.72 -18.69 7.36
N TRP A 272 7.74 -18.98 8.23
CA TRP A 272 6.36 -18.55 8.08
C TRP A 272 6.22 -17.02 8.13
N ILE A 273 6.84 -16.38 9.12
CA ILE A 273 6.83 -14.91 9.24
C ILE A 273 7.48 -14.26 8.01
N LEU A 274 8.61 -14.80 7.54
CA LEU A 274 9.29 -14.32 6.34
C LEU A 274 8.39 -14.45 5.10
N PHE A 275 7.75 -15.61 4.91
CA PHE A 275 6.83 -15.85 3.80
C PHE A 275 5.71 -14.79 3.74
N TRP A 276 5.04 -14.54 4.86
CA TRP A 276 3.99 -13.52 4.94
C TRP A 276 4.53 -12.11 4.73
N GLY A 277 5.74 -11.81 5.21
CA GLY A 277 6.39 -10.54 4.92
C GLY A 277 6.69 -10.34 3.43
N LEU A 278 7.22 -11.35 2.74
CA LEU A 278 7.47 -11.33 1.29
C LEU A 278 6.16 -11.19 0.51
N LEU A 279 5.11 -11.90 0.92
CA LEU A 279 3.79 -11.82 0.30
C LEU A 279 3.21 -10.41 0.39
N GLY A 280 3.32 -9.76 1.55
CA GLY A 280 2.90 -8.38 1.75
C GLY A 280 3.61 -7.43 0.78
N MET A 281 4.93 -7.59 0.60
CA MET A 281 5.69 -6.81 -0.38
C MET A 281 5.23 -7.05 -1.82
N GLY A 282 4.95 -8.31 -2.18
CA GLY A 282 4.43 -8.68 -3.48
C GLY A 282 3.08 -8.01 -3.79
N VAL A 283 2.13 -8.09 -2.85
CA VAL A 283 0.80 -7.47 -2.98
C VAL A 283 0.92 -5.96 -3.15
N GLY A 284 1.73 -5.30 -2.31
CA GLY A 284 1.94 -3.85 -2.36
C GLY A 284 2.55 -3.33 -3.67
N ARG A 285 3.31 -4.18 -4.39
CA ARG A 285 3.94 -3.83 -5.67
C ARG A 285 3.06 -4.12 -6.88
N VAL A 286 2.26 -5.19 -6.86
CA VAL A 286 1.49 -5.64 -8.04
C VAL A 286 0.17 -4.89 -8.17
N ILE A 287 -0.53 -4.64 -7.06
CA ILE A 287 -1.88 -4.07 -7.09
C ILE A 287 -1.82 -2.55 -7.08
N ARG A 288 -2.16 -1.93 -8.22
CA ARG A 288 -2.08 -0.47 -8.40
C ARG A 288 -3.33 0.29 -7.96
N LYS A 289 -4.49 -0.37 -8.00
CA LYS A 289 -5.78 0.25 -7.65
C LYS A 289 -6.02 0.13 -6.14
N LEU A 290 -6.20 1.27 -5.46
CA LEU A 290 -6.37 1.33 -4.01
C LEU A 290 -7.50 0.43 -3.50
N GLY A 291 -8.69 0.47 -4.13
CA GLY A 291 -9.82 -0.36 -3.71
C GLY A 291 -9.53 -1.87 -3.76
N TRP A 292 -8.86 -2.34 -4.82
CA TRP A 292 -8.48 -3.75 -4.92
C TRP A 292 -7.37 -4.14 -3.95
N HIS A 293 -6.43 -3.23 -3.67
CA HIS A 293 -5.37 -3.47 -2.68
C HIS A 293 -5.96 -3.69 -1.29
N LEU A 294 -6.90 -2.83 -0.87
CA LEU A 294 -7.59 -2.97 0.42
C LEU A 294 -8.35 -4.30 0.51
N VAL A 295 -9.13 -4.65 -0.51
CA VAL A 295 -9.87 -5.93 -0.54
C VAL A 295 -8.93 -7.12 -0.43
N ILE A 296 -7.82 -7.11 -1.16
CA ILE A 296 -6.86 -8.23 -1.17
C ILE A 296 -6.13 -8.35 0.18
N ILE A 297 -5.64 -7.23 0.73
CA ILE A 297 -4.98 -7.26 2.06
C ILE A 297 -5.93 -7.75 3.14
N SER A 298 -7.18 -7.27 3.15
CA SER A 298 -8.19 -7.74 4.10
C SER A 298 -8.48 -9.22 3.92
N ALA A 299 -8.64 -9.69 2.68
CA ALA A 299 -8.90 -11.10 2.41
C ALA A 299 -7.77 -12.02 2.89
N PHE A 300 -6.51 -11.68 2.62
CA PHE A 300 -5.35 -12.43 3.11
C PHE A 300 -5.23 -12.40 4.63
N SER A 301 -5.52 -11.24 5.25
CA SER A 301 -5.48 -11.10 6.71
C SER A 301 -6.52 -11.99 7.39
N ILE A 302 -7.76 -11.98 6.89
CA ILE A 302 -8.84 -12.85 7.37
C ILE A 302 -8.49 -14.32 7.14
N GLY A 303 -7.95 -14.65 5.96
CA GLY A 303 -7.49 -15.99 5.63
C GLY A 303 -6.41 -16.49 6.59
N LEU A 304 -5.42 -15.66 6.92
CA LEU A 304 -4.36 -15.98 7.88
C LEU A 304 -4.92 -16.24 9.28
N VAL A 305 -5.85 -15.41 9.76
CA VAL A 305 -6.54 -15.65 11.04
C VAL A 305 -7.35 -16.95 11.00
N GLY A 306 -8.05 -17.23 9.89
CA GLY A 306 -8.80 -18.47 9.70
C GLY A 306 -7.91 -19.72 9.69
N ILE A 307 -6.77 -19.67 9.01
CA ILE A 307 -5.76 -20.76 9.01
C ILE A 307 -5.24 -20.99 10.43
N GLY A 308 -4.94 -19.92 11.15
CA GLY A 308 -4.47 -20.02 12.52
C GLY A 308 -5.50 -20.59 13.48
N TYR A 309 -6.76 -20.16 13.37
CA TYR A 309 -7.86 -20.72 14.15
C TYR A 309 -8.10 -22.20 13.85
N GLY A 310 -8.14 -22.58 12.56
CA GLY A 310 -8.27 -23.98 12.15
C GLY A 310 -7.10 -24.85 12.62
N SER A 311 -5.89 -24.33 12.59
CA SER A 311 -4.70 -25.01 13.12
C SER A 311 -4.83 -25.24 14.62
N LEU A 312 -5.30 -24.23 15.37
CA LEU A 312 -5.50 -24.33 16.82
C LEU A 312 -6.54 -25.38 17.19
N LEU A 313 -7.63 -25.50 16.43
CA LEU A 313 -8.62 -26.58 16.61
C LEU A 313 -8.00 -27.97 16.40
N GLY A 314 -7.02 -28.07 15.50
CA GLY A 314 -6.22 -29.28 15.29
C GLY A 314 -5.06 -29.44 16.27
N GLY A 315 -4.98 -28.62 17.33
CA GLY A 315 -3.94 -28.67 18.35
C GLY A 315 -2.63 -27.97 17.98
N TRP A 316 -2.59 -27.15 16.93
CA TRP A 316 -1.39 -26.43 16.49
C TRP A 316 -1.50 -24.93 16.77
N TRP A 317 -0.65 -24.41 17.64
CA TRP A 317 -0.52 -23.00 17.92
C TRP A 317 0.57 -22.38 17.02
N ILE A 318 0.16 -21.62 16.00
CA ILE A 318 1.06 -21.00 15.02
C ILE A 318 1.18 -19.48 15.20
N PRO A 319 2.28 -18.83 14.76
CA PRO A 319 2.56 -17.42 15.03
C PRO A 319 1.78 -16.45 14.11
N ILE A 320 0.49 -16.26 14.38
CA ILE A 320 -0.41 -15.39 13.59
C ILE A 320 -0.03 -13.91 13.74
N ALA A 321 0.14 -13.45 14.98
CA ALA A 321 0.37 -12.03 15.29
C ALA A 321 1.59 -11.43 14.58
N PRO A 322 2.80 -12.03 14.66
CA PRO A 322 3.96 -11.48 13.94
C PRO A 322 3.82 -11.62 12.42
N ALA A 323 3.26 -12.71 11.91
CA ALA A 323 3.02 -12.89 10.48
C ALA A 323 2.09 -11.81 9.90
N LEU A 324 0.98 -11.54 10.60
CA LEU A 324 0.04 -10.49 10.22
C LEU A 324 0.68 -9.10 10.32
N GLY A 325 1.46 -8.84 11.38
CA GLY A 325 2.16 -7.57 11.57
C GLY A 325 3.12 -7.25 10.42
N VAL A 326 3.99 -8.19 10.05
CA VAL A 326 4.94 -7.99 8.94
C VAL A 326 4.22 -7.92 7.59
N PHE A 327 3.19 -8.74 7.37
CA PHE A 327 2.37 -8.69 6.14
C PHE A 327 1.73 -7.31 5.94
N LEU A 328 1.06 -6.78 6.97
CA LEU A 328 0.39 -5.48 6.92
C LEU A 328 1.38 -4.33 6.78
N LEU A 329 2.46 -4.33 7.57
CA LEU A 329 3.48 -3.30 7.52
C LEU A 329 4.06 -3.19 6.10
N ASN A 330 4.50 -4.32 5.54
CA ASN A 330 5.07 -4.36 4.20
C ASN A 330 4.03 -4.04 3.11
N GLY A 331 2.81 -4.56 3.23
CA GLY A 331 1.74 -4.36 2.25
C GLY A 331 1.24 -2.92 2.18
N VAL A 332 1.16 -2.22 3.31
CA VAL A 332 0.67 -0.84 3.40
C VAL A 332 1.78 0.18 3.10
N VAL A 333 2.93 0.07 3.77
CA VAL A 333 4.01 1.06 3.65
C VAL A 333 4.55 1.11 2.23
N LEU A 334 4.80 -0.06 1.62
CA LEU A 334 5.30 -0.09 0.25
C LEU A 334 4.25 0.41 -0.74
N HIS A 335 2.97 0.05 -0.55
CA HIS A 335 1.92 0.56 -1.44
C HIS A 335 1.83 2.08 -1.40
N ALA A 336 1.85 2.68 -0.20
CA ALA A 336 1.86 4.13 -0.03
C ALA A 336 3.07 4.77 -0.74
N PHE A 337 4.26 4.17 -0.62
CA PHE A 337 5.45 4.64 -1.33
C PHE A 337 5.31 4.56 -2.85
N TYR A 338 4.74 3.46 -3.38
CA TYR A 338 4.48 3.33 -4.82
C TYR A 338 3.47 4.36 -5.32
N LEU A 339 2.38 4.60 -4.58
CA LEU A 339 1.38 5.61 -4.93
C LEU A 339 2.01 7.01 -4.92
N TYR A 340 2.80 7.32 -3.89
CA TYR A 340 3.51 8.58 -3.79
C TYR A 340 4.47 8.80 -4.96
N ASN A 341 5.33 7.82 -5.24
CA ASN A 341 6.29 7.91 -6.35
C ASN A 341 5.57 8.03 -7.70
N HIS A 342 4.49 7.27 -7.92
CA HIS A 342 3.69 7.39 -9.13
C HIS A 342 3.08 8.79 -9.29
N SER A 343 2.56 9.37 -8.19
CA SER A 343 2.01 10.74 -8.19
C SER A 343 3.08 11.80 -8.43
N LEU A 344 4.31 11.57 -7.96
CA LEU A 344 5.43 12.47 -8.18
C LEU A 344 5.90 12.41 -9.64
N GLN A 345 5.99 11.21 -10.20
CA GLN A 345 6.34 11.00 -11.62
C GLN A 345 5.27 11.54 -12.58
N SER A 346 3.99 11.50 -12.22
CA SER A 346 2.96 12.18 -13.02
C SER A 346 3.16 13.70 -12.96
N ARG A 347 3.33 14.29 -11.78
CA ARG A 347 3.56 15.74 -11.62
C ARG A 347 4.81 16.23 -12.35
N ILE A 348 5.90 15.46 -12.36
CA ILE A 348 7.12 15.79 -13.12
C ILE A 348 6.84 15.79 -14.62
N ARG A 349 6.13 14.77 -15.13
CA ARG A 349 5.75 14.69 -16.54
C ARG A 349 4.84 15.84 -16.95
N ASP A 350 3.86 16.18 -16.11
CA ASP A 350 2.95 17.30 -16.35
C ASP A 350 3.71 18.62 -16.45
N ARG A 351 4.67 18.88 -15.54
CA ARG A 351 5.54 20.06 -15.59
C ARG A 351 6.43 20.11 -16.83
N GLN A 352 7.03 18.97 -17.20
CA GLN A 352 7.84 18.89 -18.42
C GLN A 352 7.01 19.19 -19.66
N ARG A 353 5.77 18.70 -19.70
CA ARG A 353 4.83 18.97 -20.78
C ARG A 353 4.54 20.46 -20.90
N VAL A 354 4.20 21.13 -19.80
CA VAL A 354 3.97 22.59 -19.81
C VAL A 354 5.20 23.35 -20.32
N ILE A 355 6.41 23.01 -19.85
CA ILE A 355 7.65 23.66 -20.29
C ILE A 355 7.85 23.52 -21.81
N GLU A 356 7.65 22.32 -22.36
CA GLU A 356 7.80 22.08 -23.80
C GLU A 356 6.76 22.83 -24.63
N GLN A 357 5.53 22.95 -24.09
CA GLN A 357 4.45 23.72 -24.70
C GLN A 357 4.77 25.22 -24.72
N THR A 358 5.19 25.80 -23.58
CA THR A 358 5.61 27.20 -23.49
C THR A 358 6.78 27.49 -24.43
N PHE A 359 7.77 26.61 -24.48
CA PHE A 359 8.91 26.77 -25.40
C PHE A 359 8.47 26.87 -26.86
N THR A 360 7.52 26.00 -27.26
CA THR A 360 7.01 25.97 -28.64
C THR A 360 6.19 27.22 -28.96
N ALA A 361 5.34 27.68 -28.02
CA ALA A 361 4.56 28.91 -28.18
C ALA A 361 5.46 30.15 -28.35
N ILE A 362 6.53 30.27 -27.56
CA ILE A 362 7.49 31.38 -27.69
C ILE A 362 8.19 31.34 -29.05
N HIS A 363 8.59 30.16 -29.52
CA HIS A 363 9.28 30.02 -30.82
C HIS A 363 8.39 30.34 -32.02
N ASN A 364 7.11 30.01 -31.96
CA ASN A 364 6.21 30.14 -33.11
C ASN A 364 5.49 31.50 -33.21
N GLY A 365 5.48 32.29 -32.12
CA GLY A 365 4.91 33.64 -32.08
C GLY A 365 5.98 34.72 -31.87
N PRO A 366 6.26 35.11 -30.60
CA PRO A 366 7.12 36.25 -30.28
C PRO A 366 8.48 36.27 -30.97
N LEU A 367 9.17 35.11 -31.00
CA LEU A 367 10.52 35.04 -31.55
C LEU A 367 10.53 35.26 -33.07
N GLN A 368 9.47 34.87 -33.77
CA GLN A 368 9.32 35.13 -35.20
C GLN A 368 9.03 36.60 -35.45
N THR A 369 8.12 37.21 -34.68
CA THR A 369 7.85 38.66 -34.77
C THR A 369 9.13 39.48 -34.57
N LEU A 370 9.95 39.11 -33.58
CA LEU A 370 11.26 39.73 -33.35
C LEU A 370 12.20 39.53 -34.55
N ALA A 371 12.26 38.33 -35.13
CA ALA A 371 13.09 38.05 -36.29
C ALA A 371 12.67 38.85 -37.53
N THR A 372 11.36 39.02 -37.76
CA THR A 372 10.83 39.86 -38.84
C THR A 372 11.18 41.32 -38.63
N LEU A 373 11.02 41.83 -37.40
CA LEU A 373 11.40 43.20 -37.03
C LEU A 373 12.89 43.45 -37.28
N LEU A 374 13.77 42.55 -36.83
CA LEU A 374 15.22 42.67 -37.06
C LEU A 374 15.57 42.67 -38.56
N ARG A 375 14.84 41.89 -39.38
CA ARG A 375 15.05 41.86 -40.83
C ARG A 375 14.57 43.13 -41.51
N GLU A 376 13.42 43.67 -41.10
CA GLU A 376 12.93 44.97 -41.59
C GLU A 376 13.90 46.09 -41.24
N LEU A 377 14.47 46.10 -40.03
CA LEU A 377 15.50 47.06 -39.63
C LEU A 377 16.74 46.98 -40.53
N ASP A 378 17.27 45.78 -40.77
CA ASP A 378 18.44 45.54 -41.62
C ASP A 378 18.18 45.92 -43.10
N GLU A 379 16.97 45.66 -43.61
CA GLU A 379 16.56 46.10 -44.96
C GLU A 379 16.43 47.63 -45.05
N THR A 380 15.89 48.30 -44.02
CA THR A 380 15.82 49.77 -43.99
C THR A 380 17.18 50.45 -43.88
N GLU A 381 18.13 49.86 -43.14
CA GLU A 381 19.52 50.34 -43.05
C GLU A 381 20.28 50.17 -44.37
N LYS A 382 20.02 49.08 -45.10
CA LYS A 382 20.58 48.86 -46.45
C LYS A 382 20.01 49.84 -47.48
N LEU A 383 18.72 50.14 -47.41
CA LEU A 383 18.05 51.10 -48.31
C LEU A 383 18.49 52.56 -48.03
N SER A 384 18.73 52.92 -46.77
CA SER A 384 19.25 54.26 -46.43
C SER A 384 20.68 54.46 -46.94
N HIS A 385 21.55 53.45 -46.79
CA HIS A 385 22.90 53.49 -47.33
C HIS A 385 22.96 53.50 -48.86
N ALA A 386 22.04 52.82 -49.55
CA ALA A 386 21.92 52.86 -51.01
C ALA A 386 21.45 54.25 -51.52
N ALA A 387 20.51 54.90 -50.83
CA ALA A 387 20.03 56.24 -51.17
C ALA A 387 21.10 57.33 -50.94
N GLU A 388 21.93 57.19 -49.89
CA GLU A 388 23.08 58.06 -49.67
C GLU A 388 24.15 57.91 -50.75
N THR A 389 24.35 56.71 -51.28
CA THR A 389 25.35 56.47 -52.36
C THR A 389 24.89 56.96 -53.73
N GLU A 390 23.58 57.00 -54.02
CA GLU A 390 23.05 57.61 -55.25
C GLU A 390 23.07 59.14 -55.22
N THR A 391 22.91 59.77 -54.05
CA THR A 391 22.93 61.24 -53.90
C THR A 391 24.32 61.84 -54.16
N ILE A 392 25.40 61.04 -54.06
CA ILE A 392 26.79 61.48 -54.27
C ILE A 392 27.22 61.44 -55.76
N ARG A 393 26.42 60.87 -56.69
CA ARG A 393 26.78 60.76 -58.12
C ARG A 393 25.84 61.52 -59.07
N SER A 394 25.92 62.86 -59.15
CA SER A 394 25.73 63.60 -60.42
C SER A 394 26.31 65.04 -60.34
N PRO A 395 26.70 65.69 -61.47
CA PRO A 395 27.94 66.47 -61.56
C PRO A 395 27.77 67.99 -61.50
N GLN A 396 28.72 68.70 -60.87
CA GLN A 396 28.94 70.13 -61.15
C GLN A 396 30.33 70.39 -61.73
N SER A 397 30.31 71.08 -62.87
CA SER A 397 31.44 71.48 -63.69
C SER A 397 32.10 72.77 -63.19
N LYS A 398 33.43 72.78 -63.34
CA LYS A 398 34.37 73.93 -63.49
C LYS A 398 34.93 74.59 -62.22
N ALA A 399 36.20 74.27 -62.01
CA ALA A 399 37.29 74.97 -61.29
C ALA A 399 37.60 76.38 -61.92
N PRO A 400 38.54 77.23 -61.42
CA PRO A 400 39.64 76.88 -60.50
C PRO A 400 40.13 77.92 -59.45
N ASP A 401 41.06 77.41 -58.63
CA ASP A 401 42.23 78.02 -57.94
C ASP A 401 42.08 79.18 -56.93
N VAL A 402 42.65 79.00 -55.72
CA VAL A 402 43.97 79.53 -55.32
C VAL A 402 44.24 79.32 -53.79
N ALA A 403 45.42 78.79 -53.49
CA ALA A 403 46.31 78.94 -52.32
C ALA A 403 45.89 78.58 -50.87
N VAL A 404 46.54 77.50 -50.41
CA VAL A 404 47.16 77.19 -49.09
C VAL A 404 47.83 78.47 -48.49
N PRO A 405 47.89 78.76 -47.15
CA PRO A 405 48.60 77.86 -46.23
C PRO A 405 48.28 77.81 -44.70
N TYR A 406 48.54 76.62 -44.16
CA TYR A 406 49.25 76.22 -42.93
C TYR A 406 49.09 76.91 -41.54
N LYS A 407 49.22 76.00 -40.54
CA LYS A 407 49.66 76.12 -39.13
C LYS A 407 48.56 76.37 -38.09
N ALA A 408 48.19 75.36 -37.30
CA ALA A 408 48.91 74.70 -36.19
C ALA A 408 48.79 75.47 -34.87
N ILE A 409 48.29 74.79 -33.81
CA ILE A 409 48.91 74.63 -32.48
C ILE A 409 47.88 74.09 -31.47
N ASN A 410 48.17 72.86 -31.03
CA ASN A 410 48.09 72.26 -29.69
C ASN A 410 47.42 73.00 -28.49
N ALA A 411 46.65 72.17 -27.76
CA ALA A 411 46.79 71.81 -26.33
C ALA A 411 45.91 72.44 -25.23
N ARG A 412 45.36 71.50 -24.42
CA ARG A 412 45.24 71.42 -22.95
C ARG A 412 44.31 72.34 -22.13
N SER A 413 43.55 71.64 -21.26
CA SER A 413 43.08 72.00 -19.90
C SER A 413 42.19 73.25 -19.79
N GLY A 414 41.25 73.41 -18.88
CA GLY A 414 40.85 72.75 -17.64
C GLY A 414 39.96 73.76 -16.90
N ARG A 415 39.02 73.25 -16.08
CA ARG A 415 38.21 73.90 -15.03
C ARG A 415 38.27 75.44 -14.81
N GLY A 416 37.06 76.00 -14.60
CA GLY A 416 36.79 77.24 -13.85
C GLY A 416 35.75 78.10 -14.58
N ALA A 417 34.47 78.13 -14.18
CA ALA A 417 33.91 78.90 -13.06
C ALA A 417 33.58 80.38 -13.45
N VAL A 418 32.28 80.71 -13.30
CA VAL A 418 31.71 82.00 -12.87
C VAL A 418 31.34 83.07 -13.93
N GLU A 419 30.05 83.41 -13.88
CA GLU A 419 29.32 84.67 -14.11
C GLU A 419 29.17 85.30 -15.52
N ASP A 420 27.88 85.41 -15.89
CA ASP A 420 27.14 86.60 -16.32
C ASP A 420 27.80 87.60 -17.28
N VAL A 421 27.32 87.61 -18.53
CA VAL A 421 27.05 88.85 -19.27
C VAL A 421 25.83 88.63 -20.18
N ASP A 422 24.76 89.37 -19.88
CA ASP A 422 23.65 89.66 -20.80
C ASP A 422 24.07 90.82 -21.72
N TRP A 423 23.98 90.61 -23.04
CA TRP A 423 23.77 91.67 -24.02
C TRP A 423 23.03 91.09 -25.21
N GLY A 424 21.81 91.59 -25.39
CA GLY A 424 20.96 91.29 -26.52
C GLY A 424 21.43 91.92 -27.84
N ASP A 425 20.90 91.26 -28.88
CA ASP A 425 20.62 91.70 -30.24
C ASP A 425 21.80 91.91 -31.21
N ASP A 426 21.94 90.97 -32.13
CA ASP A 426 22.11 91.31 -33.55
C ASP A 426 21.66 90.13 -34.44
N SER A 427 20.43 90.28 -34.93
CA SER A 427 19.91 89.83 -36.23
C SER A 427 20.84 89.04 -37.18
N HIS A 428 20.64 87.73 -37.25
CA HIS A 428 20.88 86.91 -38.45
C HIS A 428 19.63 86.07 -38.78
N PRO A 429 19.26 85.91 -40.07
CA PRO A 429 17.98 85.33 -40.47
C PRO A 429 17.93 83.82 -40.18
N PRO A 430 16.74 83.24 -39.94
CA PRO A 430 16.59 81.80 -39.76
C PRO A 430 16.98 81.07 -41.05
N ASN A 431 17.80 80.04 -40.92
CA ASN A 431 18.15 79.14 -42.01
C ASN A 431 16.97 78.21 -42.30
N PHE A 432 15.92 78.74 -42.95
CA PHE A 432 14.66 78.05 -43.26
C PHE A 432 14.82 76.76 -44.08
N LEU A 433 15.98 76.53 -44.72
CA LEU A 433 16.25 75.32 -45.50
C LEU A 433 16.79 74.15 -44.65
N ALA A 434 17.43 74.42 -43.51
CA ALA A 434 17.90 73.37 -42.61
C ALA A 434 16.75 72.78 -41.80
N GLU A 435 15.88 73.62 -41.23
CA GLU A 435 14.68 73.19 -40.48
C GLU A 435 13.63 72.50 -41.37
N ALA A 436 13.50 72.89 -42.65
CA ALA A 436 12.58 72.22 -43.57
C ALA A 436 13.04 70.81 -43.97
N VAL A 437 14.35 70.60 -44.13
CA VAL A 437 14.93 69.29 -44.49
C VAL A 437 15.00 68.35 -43.28
N GLU A 438 15.27 68.86 -42.07
CA GLU A 438 15.14 68.09 -40.82
C GLU A 438 13.69 67.77 -40.49
N GLY A 439 12.76 68.73 -40.68
CA GLY A 439 11.33 68.52 -40.53
C GLY A 439 10.73 67.49 -41.51
N GLU A 440 11.20 67.45 -42.76
CA GLU A 440 10.78 66.43 -43.74
C GLU A 440 11.35 65.03 -43.44
N LYS A 441 12.61 64.93 -42.96
CA LYS A 441 13.18 63.66 -42.49
C LYS A 441 12.46 63.14 -41.25
N GLU A 442 12.11 64.03 -40.33
CA GLU A 442 11.37 63.68 -39.11
C GLU A 442 9.92 63.27 -39.41
N ASN A 443 9.23 63.97 -40.32
CA ASN A 443 7.88 63.57 -40.76
C ASN A 443 7.86 62.26 -41.56
N ARG A 444 8.96 61.91 -42.25
CA ARG A 444 9.06 60.64 -42.98
C ARG A 444 9.44 59.46 -42.08
N ALA A 445 10.12 59.72 -40.95
CA ALA A 445 10.49 58.69 -39.96
C ALA A 445 9.40 58.40 -38.91
N ARG A 446 8.53 59.37 -38.60
CA ARG A 446 7.43 59.21 -37.61
C ARG A 446 6.50 58.02 -37.88
N PRO A 447 5.98 57.80 -39.10
CA PRO A 447 5.09 56.65 -39.38
C PRO A 447 5.78 55.30 -39.17
N TRP A 448 7.09 55.23 -39.41
CA TRP A 448 7.88 54.02 -39.19
C TRP A 448 8.15 53.77 -37.71
N LEU A 449 8.45 54.82 -36.94
CA LEU A 449 8.57 54.77 -35.48
C LEU A 449 7.27 54.33 -34.81
N ASP A 450 6.14 54.87 -35.25
CA ASP A 450 4.81 54.50 -34.75
C ASP A 450 4.50 53.02 -35.06
N GLY A 451 4.78 52.57 -36.28
CA GLY A 451 4.60 51.17 -36.67
C GLY A 451 5.53 50.19 -35.93
N LEU A 452 6.77 50.61 -35.62
CA LEU A 452 7.71 49.81 -34.84
C LEU A 452 7.30 49.72 -33.36
N GLN A 453 6.79 50.82 -32.80
CA GLN A 453 6.28 50.88 -31.44
C GLN A 453 5.04 50.00 -31.27
N GLU A 454 4.14 49.99 -32.25
CA GLU A 454 2.95 49.12 -32.26
C GLU A 454 3.34 47.63 -32.33
N LYS A 455 4.29 47.26 -33.21
CA LYS A 455 4.81 45.88 -33.28
C LYS A 455 5.53 45.42 -32.00
N LEU A 456 6.27 46.32 -31.34
CA LEU A 456 6.90 46.01 -30.04
C LEU A 456 5.88 45.87 -28.91
N GLN A 457 4.81 46.69 -28.91
CA GLN A 457 3.70 46.54 -27.97
C GLN A 457 2.97 45.20 -28.17
N GLN A 458 2.74 44.80 -29.43
CA GLN A 458 2.15 43.49 -29.75
C GLN A 458 3.04 42.35 -29.24
N LEU A 459 4.35 42.40 -29.48
CA LEU A 459 5.30 41.41 -28.98
C LEU A 459 5.26 41.26 -27.46
N ASN A 460 5.17 42.38 -26.75
CA ASN A 460 5.09 42.40 -25.29
C ASN A 460 3.75 41.83 -24.78
N GLN A 461 2.64 42.13 -25.46
CA GLN A 461 1.33 41.53 -25.16
C GLN A 461 1.34 40.01 -25.39
N ASP A 462 1.94 39.54 -26.49
CA ASP A 462 2.06 38.10 -26.80
C ASP A 462 2.88 37.36 -25.73
N LEU A 463 4.02 37.92 -25.30
CA LEU A 463 4.85 37.35 -24.25
C LEU A 463 4.12 37.30 -22.90
N ARG A 464 3.36 38.35 -22.55
CA ARG A 464 2.51 38.35 -21.35
C ARG A 464 1.41 37.32 -21.44
N GLY A 465 0.77 37.16 -22.59
CA GLY A 465 -0.25 36.14 -22.83
C GLY A 465 0.29 34.72 -22.62
N ILE A 466 1.50 34.43 -23.13
CA ILE A 466 2.16 33.13 -22.91
C ILE A 466 2.50 32.90 -21.43
N TYR A 467 2.98 33.94 -20.73
CA TYR A 467 3.30 33.84 -19.30
C TYR A 467 2.06 33.56 -18.45
N VAL A 468 0.96 34.31 -18.66
CA VAL A 468 -0.31 34.13 -17.94
C VAL A 468 -0.92 32.76 -18.27
N GLY A 469 -0.94 32.37 -19.55
CA GLY A 469 -1.44 31.06 -19.97
C GLY A 469 -0.66 29.89 -19.35
N MET A 470 0.68 30.01 -19.23
CA MET A 470 1.50 29.01 -18.54
C MET A 470 1.14 28.91 -17.06
N GLN A 471 0.94 30.05 -16.39
CA GLN A 471 0.60 30.09 -14.97
C GLN A 471 -0.76 29.43 -14.69
N GLU A 472 -1.75 29.64 -15.57
CA GLU A 472 -3.09 29.07 -15.43
C GLU A 472 -3.19 27.60 -15.88
N GLU A 473 -2.44 27.17 -16.91
CA GLU A 473 -2.38 25.74 -17.31
C GLU A 473 -1.80 24.86 -16.18
N VAL A 474 -0.82 25.37 -15.43
CA VAL A 474 -0.26 24.69 -14.23
C VAL A 474 -1.30 24.58 -13.09
N LEU A 475 -2.26 25.50 -13.05
CA LEU A 475 -3.26 25.59 -11.97
C LEU A 475 -4.58 24.88 -12.30
N GLN A 476 -5.02 24.83 -13.57
CA GLN A 476 -6.40 24.44 -13.91
C GLN A 476 -6.55 23.33 -14.97
N GLY A 477 -5.52 22.94 -15.71
CA GLY A 477 -5.44 21.69 -16.52
C GLY A 477 -6.44 21.46 -17.68
N ASN A 478 -7.61 22.12 -17.69
CA ASN A 478 -8.71 21.87 -18.64
C ASN A 478 -8.95 23.00 -19.64
N ARG A 479 -8.09 24.01 -19.68
CA ARG A 479 -8.16 25.10 -20.66
C ARG A 479 -7.00 25.00 -21.65
N LEU A 480 -7.21 25.49 -22.87
CA LEU A 480 -6.18 25.67 -23.89
C LEU A 480 -6.07 27.16 -24.21
N TYR A 481 -4.84 27.69 -24.15
CA TYR A 481 -4.52 29.06 -24.52
C TYR A 481 -3.68 29.05 -25.81
N LEU A 482 -4.12 29.79 -26.81
CA LEU A 482 -3.40 30.01 -28.06
C LEU A 482 -2.99 31.49 -28.18
N PRO A 483 -1.83 31.82 -28.78
CA PRO A 483 -1.37 33.20 -28.88
C PRO A 483 -2.40 34.10 -29.58
N GLY A 484 -2.85 35.15 -28.89
CA GLY A 484 -3.84 36.11 -29.41
C GLY A 484 -5.30 35.65 -29.40
N GLN A 485 -5.64 34.57 -28.68
CA GLN A 485 -7.00 34.01 -28.62
C GLN A 485 -7.55 33.92 -27.18
N THR A 486 -8.87 33.75 -27.07
CA THR A 486 -9.58 33.51 -25.81
C THR A 486 -9.32 32.09 -25.30
N ALA A 487 -9.39 31.87 -23.99
CA ALA A 487 -9.16 30.57 -23.37
C ALA A 487 -10.25 29.54 -23.72
N LEU A 488 -9.90 28.51 -24.47
CA LEU A 488 -10.78 27.43 -24.89
C LEU A 488 -10.99 26.39 -23.77
N ASP A 489 -12.22 25.92 -23.57
CA ASP A 489 -12.54 24.86 -22.60
C ASP A 489 -12.45 23.47 -23.25
N LEU A 490 -11.54 22.62 -22.78
CA LEU A 490 -11.34 21.27 -23.35
C LEU A 490 -12.49 20.30 -23.03
N ALA A 491 -13.44 20.69 -22.18
CA ALA A 491 -14.70 19.96 -21.99
C ALA A 491 -15.60 20.02 -23.23
N THR A 492 -15.45 21.04 -24.08
CA THR A 492 -16.20 21.22 -25.32
C THR A 492 -15.91 20.07 -26.31
N PRO A 493 -16.90 19.64 -27.13
CA PRO A 493 -16.68 18.68 -28.20
C PRO A 493 -15.55 19.10 -29.15
N LEU A 494 -14.76 18.15 -29.62
CA LEU A 494 -13.53 18.42 -30.39
C LEU A 494 -13.84 19.21 -31.68
N HIS A 495 -14.91 18.88 -32.38
CA HIS A 495 -15.27 19.55 -33.63
C HIS A 495 -15.61 21.03 -33.44
N GLU A 496 -16.24 21.41 -32.32
CA GLU A 496 -16.51 22.80 -31.95
C GLU A 496 -15.21 23.55 -31.64
N LEU A 497 -14.31 22.95 -30.87
CA LEU A 497 -12.99 23.51 -30.57
C LEU A 497 -12.18 23.76 -31.85
N LEU A 498 -12.16 22.80 -32.77
CA LEU A 498 -11.42 22.93 -34.03
C LEU A 498 -12.04 24.01 -34.95
N TYR A 499 -13.36 24.20 -34.90
CA TYR A 499 -14.04 25.27 -35.63
C TYR A 499 -13.68 26.66 -35.09
N GLU A 500 -13.64 26.82 -33.76
CA GLU A 500 -13.23 28.07 -33.12
C GLU A 500 -11.78 28.43 -33.50
N ILE A 501 -10.87 27.46 -33.41
CA ILE A 501 -9.46 27.64 -33.81
C ILE A 501 -9.34 28.03 -35.28
N TYR A 502 -10.13 27.41 -36.16
CA TYR A 502 -10.12 27.74 -37.58
C TYR A 502 -10.51 29.20 -37.83
N ASN A 503 -11.59 29.66 -37.19
CA ASN A 503 -12.08 31.03 -37.34
C ASN A 503 -11.05 32.04 -36.81
N ASP A 504 -10.56 31.82 -35.60
CA ASP A 504 -9.63 32.74 -34.96
C ASP A 504 -8.28 32.77 -35.70
N THR A 505 -7.81 31.63 -36.20
CA THR A 505 -6.56 31.58 -36.96
C THR A 505 -6.68 32.37 -38.27
N LEU A 506 -7.81 32.27 -38.97
CA LEU A 506 -8.03 33.01 -40.23
C LEU A 506 -8.27 34.51 -40.06
N GLN A 507 -8.64 34.98 -38.87
CA GLN A 507 -8.73 36.41 -38.56
C GLN A 507 -7.34 37.03 -38.31
N ARG A 508 -6.29 36.22 -38.15
CA ARG A 508 -4.91 36.72 -38.03
C ARG A 508 -4.46 37.35 -39.34
N HIS A 509 -3.72 38.45 -39.24
CA HIS A 509 -3.16 39.17 -40.39
C HIS A 509 -1.90 38.46 -40.91
N LEU A 510 -2.09 37.28 -41.51
CA LEU A 510 -1.03 36.54 -42.20
C LEU A 510 -1.06 36.84 -43.71
N PRO A 511 0.11 37.02 -44.35
CA PRO A 511 0.23 37.62 -45.69
C PRO A 511 -0.54 36.86 -46.78
N ASN A 512 -0.70 35.54 -46.63
CA ASN A 512 -1.33 34.71 -47.65
C ASN A 512 -2.82 34.43 -47.42
N PHE A 513 -3.42 34.95 -46.34
CA PHE A 513 -4.86 34.77 -46.07
C PHE A 513 -5.75 35.73 -46.85
N GLU A 514 -5.28 36.95 -47.11
CA GLU A 514 -6.04 37.99 -47.82
C GLU A 514 -6.38 37.59 -49.27
N GLY A 515 -5.58 36.70 -49.88
CA GLY A 515 -5.77 36.22 -51.25
C GLY A 515 -6.78 35.06 -51.42
N ILE A 516 -7.30 34.49 -50.34
CA ILE A 516 -8.14 33.28 -50.38
C ILE A 516 -9.56 33.64 -50.85
N ARG A 517 -9.95 33.14 -52.02
CA ARG A 517 -11.28 33.38 -52.62
C ARG A 517 -12.28 32.26 -52.38
N VAL A 518 -11.80 31.04 -52.17
CA VAL A 518 -12.64 29.85 -51.99
C VAL A 518 -12.24 29.11 -50.73
N LYS A 519 -13.17 29.01 -49.77
CA LYS A 519 -13.01 28.24 -48.52
C LYS A 519 -13.98 27.07 -48.55
N VAL A 520 -13.47 25.83 -48.59
CA VAL A 520 -14.28 24.61 -48.47
C VAL A 520 -14.04 24.05 -47.08
N VAL A 521 -15.05 24.06 -46.23
CA VAL A 521 -14.89 23.81 -44.80
C VAL A 521 -15.92 22.80 -44.35
N LYS A 522 -15.48 21.74 -43.68
CA LYS A 522 -16.33 20.73 -43.07
C LYS A 522 -15.89 20.48 -41.64
N PHE A 523 -16.79 20.69 -40.68
CA PHE A 523 -16.63 20.31 -39.29
C PHE A 523 -17.80 19.43 -38.90
N GLU A 524 -17.55 18.13 -38.79
CA GLU A 524 -18.56 17.14 -38.39
C GLU A 524 -18.15 16.53 -37.03
N PRO A 525 -19.12 16.09 -36.21
CA PRO A 525 -18.82 15.44 -34.94
C PRO A 525 -17.90 14.23 -35.10
N PHE A 526 -16.83 14.17 -34.31
CA PHE A 526 -15.92 13.03 -34.26
C PHE A 526 -16.51 11.90 -33.40
N GLU A 527 -16.05 10.66 -33.59
CA GLU A 527 -16.34 9.58 -32.64
C GLU A 527 -15.42 9.75 -31.40
N GLU A 528 -15.89 10.50 -30.39
CA GLU A 528 -15.07 11.08 -29.30
C GLU A 528 -14.87 10.18 -28.05
N VAL A 529 -15.30 8.92 -28.06
CA VAL A 529 -15.49 8.10 -26.83
C VAL A 529 -14.22 7.89 -25.98
N THR A 530 -13.02 8.23 -26.47
CA THR A 530 -11.74 7.95 -25.77
C THR A 530 -10.67 9.05 -25.78
N LEU A 531 -10.95 10.29 -26.22
CA LEU A 531 -9.90 11.33 -26.25
C LEU A 531 -9.69 11.99 -24.89
N SER A 532 -8.46 12.00 -24.39
CA SER A 532 -8.10 12.78 -23.20
C SER A 532 -8.05 14.29 -23.51
N PRO A 533 -8.20 15.19 -22.50
CA PRO A 533 -8.04 16.63 -22.70
C PRO A 533 -6.71 16.99 -23.36
N ASP A 534 -5.64 16.28 -23.02
CA ASP A 534 -4.32 16.41 -23.64
C ASP A 534 -4.31 16.09 -25.13
N GLN A 535 -4.99 15.02 -25.55
CA GLN A 535 -5.11 14.66 -26.96
C GLN A 535 -5.95 15.68 -27.73
N LYS A 536 -7.06 16.15 -27.13
CA LYS A 536 -7.86 17.25 -27.70
C LYS A 536 -7.00 18.50 -27.89
N ARG A 537 -6.19 18.86 -26.90
CA ARG A 537 -5.26 20.00 -26.94
C ARG A 537 -4.23 19.87 -28.07
N ASP A 538 -3.62 18.70 -28.22
CA ASP A 538 -2.61 18.49 -29.27
C ASP A 538 -3.24 18.50 -30.68
N LEU A 539 -4.45 17.96 -30.85
CA LEU A 539 -5.22 18.01 -32.10
C LEU A 539 -5.60 19.46 -32.49
N CYS A 540 -6.01 20.26 -31.51
CA CYS A 540 -6.28 21.68 -31.65
C CYS A 540 -5.04 22.45 -32.17
N ARG A 541 -3.88 22.22 -31.55
CA ARG A 541 -2.61 22.83 -31.98
C ARG A 541 -2.14 22.35 -33.35
N PHE A 542 -2.40 21.09 -33.70
CA PHE A 542 -2.10 20.58 -35.03
C PHE A 542 -2.85 21.37 -36.12
N LEU A 543 -4.15 21.63 -35.93
CA LEU A 543 -4.94 22.41 -36.89
C LEU A 543 -4.45 23.86 -36.97
N GLU A 544 -4.22 24.52 -35.83
CA GLU A 544 -3.69 25.89 -35.78
C GLU A 544 -2.36 25.99 -36.55
N GLU A 545 -1.42 25.09 -36.28
CA GLU A 545 -0.11 25.05 -36.93
C GLU A 545 -0.25 24.78 -38.44
N ALA A 546 -1.13 23.86 -38.86
CA ALA A 546 -1.37 23.59 -40.27
C ALA A 546 -1.92 24.83 -41.01
N LEU A 547 -2.87 25.56 -40.41
CA LEU A 547 -3.43 26.79 -40.96
C LEU A 547 -2.41 27.93 -40.98
N CYS A 548 -1.62 28.10 -39.91
CA CYS A 548 -0.57 29.11 -39.85
C CYS A 548 0.50 28.86 -40.92
N ASN A 549 0.84 27.60 -41.19
CA ASN A 549 1.76 27.25 -42.27
C ASN A 549 1.23 27.68 -43.65
N VAL A 550 -0.07 27.55 -43.90
CA VAL A 550 -0.69 28.10 -45.13
C VAL A 550 -0.53 29.62 -45.16
N GLY A 551 -0.91 30.31 -44.08
CA GLY A 551 -0.86 31.78 -44.01
C GLY A 551 0.57 32.34 -44.15
N LYS A 552 1.58 31.63 -43.65
CA LYS A 552 2.99 32.06 -43.66
C LYS A 552 3.75 31.67 -44.93
N HIS A 553 3.46 30.50 -45.52
CA HIS A 553 4.35 29.88 -46.50
C HIS A 553 3.70 29.53 -47.85
N ALA A 554 2.38 29.57 -47.97
CA ALA A 554 1.69 29.19 -49.21
C ALA A 554 1.36 30.43 -50.06
N GLU A 555 2.35 30.93 -50.80
CA GLU A 555 2.21 32.16 -51.59
C GLU A 555 1.15 32.01 -52.69
N GLY A 556 0.31 33.05 -52.84
CA GLY A 556 -0.72 33.08 -53.88
C GLY A 556 -1.87 32.08 -53.68
N THR A 557 -2.08 31.59 -52.46
CA THR A 557 -3.21 30.70 -52.13
C THR A 557 -4.54 31.37 -52.49
N LYS A 558 -5.33 30.71 -53.38
CA LYS A 558 -6.67 31.14 -53.78
C LYS A 558 -7.78 30.25 -53.21
N ARG A 559 -7.44 29.00 -52.85
CA ARG A 559 -8.36 27.99 -52.36
C ARG A 559 -7.78 27.31 -51.13
N LEU A 560 -8.58 27.27 -50.06
CA LEU A 560 -8.29 26.56 -48.81
C LEU A 560 -9.38 25.52 -48.56
N VAL A 561 -9.00 24.27 -48.31
CA VAL A 561 -9.89 23.18 -47.91
C VAL A 561 -9.54 22.73 -46.49
N VAL A 562 -10.52 22.66 -45.61
CA VAL A 562 -10.37 22.16 -44.23
C VAL A 562 -11.46 21.12 -43.98
N ASP A 563 -11.06 19.85 -43.82
CA ASP A 563 -11.95 18.77 -43.44
C ASP A 563 -11.59 18.29 -42.03
N CYS A 564 -12.53 18.42 -41.09
CA CYS A 564 -12.45 17.93 -39.72
C CYS A 564 -13.69 17.06 -39.47
N LEU A 565 -13.60 15.76 -39.74
CA LEU A 565 -14.77 14.88 -39.76
C LEU A 565 -14.41 13.42 -39.46
N TYR A 566 -15.44 12.61 -39.23
CA TYR A 566 -15.34 11.15 -39.24
C TYR A 566 -15.84 10.62 -40.58
N ASP A 567 -14.99 9.92 -41.34
CA ASP A 567 -15.34 9.45 -42.69
C ASP A 567 -16.10 8.11 -42.72
N GLY A 568 -16.49 7.59 -41.55
CA GLY A 568 -17.09 6.28 -41.38
C GLY A 568 -16.09 5.18 -41.00
N THR A 569 -14.79 5.44 -41.13
CA THR A 569 -13.72 4.52 -40.75
C THR A 569 -12.70 5.14 -39.83
N GLU A 570 -12.26 6.36 -40.14
CA GLU A 570 -11.22 7.09 -39.43
C GLU A 570 -11.68 8.52 -39.13
N ASN A 571 -11.18 9.06 -38.04
CA ASN A 571 -11.25 10.50 -37.77
C ASN A 571 -10.17 11.19 -38.61
N VAL A 572 -10.53 12.28 -39.28
CA VAL A 572 -9.66 12.98 -40.23
C VAL A 572 -9.61 14.47 -39.91
N ILE A 573 -8.39 15.02 -39.79
CA ILE A 573 -8.12 16.46 -39.86
C ILE A 573 -7.23 16.69 -41.07
N ARG A 574 -7.74 17.41 -42.07
CA ARG A 574 -7.07 17.67 -43.34
C ARG A 574 -7.12 19.16 -43.66
N VAL A 575 -5.96 19.73 -44.00
CA VAL A 575 -5.82 21.08 -44.54
C VAL A 575 -5.16 21.00 -45.90
N VAL A 576 -5.78 21.59 -46.92
CA VAL A 576 -5.25 21.64 -48.29
C VAL A 576 -5.25 23.07 -48.80
N ASP A 577 -4.09 23.54 -49.26
CA ASP A 577 -3.93 24.80 -49.98
C ASP A 577 -3.58 24.56 -51.45
N ASN A 578 -3.67 25.61 -52.27
CA ASN A 578 -3.22 25.62 -53.65
C ASN A 578 -2.13 26.67 -53.93
N GLY A 579 -1.45 27.13 -52.89
CA GLY A 579 -0.38 28.12 -52.99
C GLY A 579 0.94 27.49 -53.46
N VAL A 580 1.89 28.35 -53.80
CA VAL A 580 3.27 27.94 -54.09
C VAL A 580 4.02 27.94 -52.76
N GLY A 581 4.31 26.74 -52.24
CA GLY A 581 5.17 26.57 -51.06
C GLY A 581 6.61 26.24 -51.45
N ASP A 582 7.56 26.48 -50.54
CA ASP A 582 8.96 26.10 -50.72
C ASP A 582 9.10 24.58 -50.90
N GLN A 583 9.36 24.15 -52.15
CA GLN A 583 9.34 22.75 -52.57
C GLN A 583 10.62 21.97 -52.22
N GLN A 584 11.56 22.53 -51.45
CA GLN A 584 12.86 21.90 -51.20
C GLN A 584 12.88 20.68 -50.25
N GLY A 585 11.72 20.17 -49.81
CA GLY A 585 11.66 19.10 -48.82
C GLY A 585 11.60 17.65 -49.34
N HIS A 586 11.11 17.38 -50.56
CA HIS A 586 10.65 16.04 -50.91
C HIS A 586 11.00 15.58 -52.34
N SER A 587 12.28 15.28 -52.57
CA SER A 587 12.65 14.30 -53.61
C SER A 587 12.73 12.89 -53.00
N LYS A 588 12.20 11.94 -53.75
CA LYS A 588 12.08 10.50 -53.44
C LYS A 588 13.41 9.92 -52.95
N ALA A 589 13.40 9.33 -51.76
CA ALA A 589 14.50 8.50 -51.27
C ALA A 589 14.54 7.16 -52.03
N LYS A 590 15.24 7.15 -53.16
CA LYS A 590 15.94 5.96 -53.69
C LYS A 590 17.37 6.39 -54.02
N SER A 591 18.29 6.23 -53.06
CA SER A 591 19.70 5.87 -53.27
C SER A 591 20.47 5.98 -51.95
N ALA A 592 21.32 5.00 -51.70
CA ALA A 592 22.34 5.04 -50.67
C ALA A 592 23.43 6.06 -51.03
N HIS A 593 24.04 6.64 -49.98
CA HIS A 593 25.20 7.53 -49.99
C HIS A 593 25.01 8.96 -50.53
N ALA A 594 24.74 9.90 -49.61
CA ALA A 594 25.34 11.23 -49.64
C ALA A 594 25.28 11.94 -48.28
N SER A 595 26.29 12.79 -48.09
CA SER A 595 26.75 13.61 -46.97
C SER A 595 25.76 14.30 -46.02
N ARG A 596 26.32 14.57 -44.83
CA ARG A 596 25.75 14.97 -43.53
C ARG A 596 25.23 16.42 -43.41
N ALA A 597 24.77 17.05 -44.50
CA ALA A 597 24.31 18.44 -44.48
C ALA A 597 23.07 18.64 -45.37
N SER A 598 21.91 18.18 -44.88
CA SER A 598 20.56 18.70 -45.17
C SER A 598 19.53 17.65 -44.73
N LYS A 599 18.95 17.82 -43.54
CA LYS A 599 17.74 17.08 -43.08
C LYS A 599 17.22 17.68 -41.77
N ARG A 600 16.93 18.98 -41.75
CA ARG A 600 16.12 19.55 -40.66
C ARG A 600 14.65 19.41 -41.05
N LYS A 601 14.03 18.29 -40.65
CA LYS A 601 12.57 18.13 -40.67
C LYS A 601 12.01 19.18 -39.70
N GLY A 602 11.07 20.03 -40.13
CA GLY A 602 10.52 21.10 -39.30
C GLY A 602 9.88 20.57 -38.02
N ARG A 603 10.04 21.28 -36.90
CA ARG A 603 9.57 20.86 -35.56
C ARG A 603 8.07 20.56 -35.50
N GLY A 604 7.24 21.35 -36.17
CA GLY A 604 5.78 21.12 -36.28
C GLY A 604 5.43 19.79 -36.98
N SER A 605 6.17 19.41 -38.03
CA SER A 605 5.99 18.11 -38.68
C SER A 605 6.45 16.93 -37.81
N GLN A 606 7.40 17.13 -36.90
CA GLN A 606 7.80 16.11 -35.94
C GLN A 606 6.76 15.94 -34.81
N GLN A 607 6.15 17.05 -34.37
CA GLN A 607 5.05 17.02 -33.39
C GLN A 607 3.81 16.29 -33.95
N ALA A 608 3.44 16.56 -35.21
CA ALA A 608 2.33 15.86 -35.87
C ALA A 608 2.57 14.35 -36.01
N LEU A 609 3.80 13.91 -36.28
CA LEU A 609 4.16 12.49 -36.32
C LEU A 609 4.05 11.82 -34.94
N ASN A 610 4.47 12.51 -33.88
CA ASN A 610 4.35 12.00 -32.52
C ASN A 610 2.88 11.90 -32.10
N LEU A 611 2.06 12.89 -32.44
CA LEU A 611 0.60 12.87 -32.19
C LEU A 611 -0.08 11.71 -32.93
N ALA A 612 0.25 11.48 -34.20
CA ALA A 612 -0.24 10.34 -34.95
C ALA A 612 0.12 9.02 -34.26
N ALA A 613 1.37 8.85 -33.82
CA ALA A 613 1.80 7.64 -33.10
C ALA A 613 1.03 7.43 -31.78
N GLN A 614 0.77 8.50 -31.02
CA GLN A 614 -0.02 8.44 -29.78
C GLN A 614 -1.47 8.02 -30.00
N LEU A 615 -2.07 8.47 -31.11
CA LEU A 615 -3.44 8.13 -31.50
C LEU A 615 -3.54 6.77 -32.20
N GLY A 616 -2.41 6.14 -32.55
CA GLY A 616 -2.38 4.94 -33.39
C GLY A 616 -2.77 5.23 -34.85
N GLY A 617 -2.54 6.47 -35.29
CA GLY A 617 -2.90 6.99 -36.59
C GLY A 617 -1.72 7.26 -37.52
N ILE A 618 -1.98 7.96 -38.62
CA ILE A 618 -1.04 8.30 -39.68
C ILE A 618 -1.07 9.81 -39.93
N PHE A 619 0.11 10.42 -40.00
CA PHE A 619 0.29 11.79 -40.46
C PHE A 619 0.98 11.81 -41.84
N GLU A 620 0.42 12.54 -42.78
CA GLU A 620 0.94 12.69 -44.14
C GLU A 620 0.97 14.16 -44.55
N ARG A 621 2.07 14.56 -45.20
CA ARG A 621 2.22 15.87 -45.83
C ARG A 621 2.69 15.66 -47.27
N SER A 622 1.83 15.91 -48.26
CA SER A 622 2.10 15.63 -49.68
C SER A 622 1.74 16.80 -50.61
N PRO A 623 2.53 17.07 -51.67
CA PRO A 623 2.26 18.15 -52.60
C PRO A 623 1.01 17.84 -53.45
N GLN A 624 0.28 18.88 -53.87
CA GLN A 624 -0.87 18.78 -54.78
C GLN A 624 -0.54 19.36 -56.15
N SER A 625 -1.09 18.77 -57.21
CA SER A 625 -0.96 19.26 -58.59
C SER A 625 -2.15 20.18 -58.95
N PRO A 626 -1.95 21.31 -59.65
CA PRO A 626 -0.69 21.83 -60.19
C PRO A 626 0.21 22.55 -59.18
N ASN A 627 -0.34 23.12 -58.11
CA ASN A 627 0.38 23.73 -56.97
C ASN A 627 -0.43 23.51 -55.68
N GLY A 628 0.24 23.46 -54.53
CA GLY A 628 -0.40 23.36 -53.22
C GLY A 628 0.19 22.29 -52.30
N MET A 629 -0.22 22.32 -51.03
CA MET A 629 0.14 21.32 -50.03
C MET A 629 -1.08 20.67 -49.40
N ARG A 630 -1.04 19.35 -49.20
CA ARG A 630 -1.97 18.61 -48.35
C ARG A 630 -1.27 18.24 -47.04
N CYS A 631 -1.87 18.61 -45.92
CA CYS A 631 -1.44 18.24 -44.58
C CYS A 631 -2.60 17.46 -43.92
N GLU A 632 -2.39 16.20 -43.56
CA GLU A 632 -3.46 15.29 -43.17
C GLU A 632 -3.06 14.41 -41.98
N LEU A 633 -3.92 14.37 -40.96
CA LEU A 633 -3.82 13.48 -39.81
C LEU A 633 -5.06 12.60 -39.74
N ARG A 634 -4.86 11.28 -39.71
CA ARG A 634 -5.93 10.28 -39.61
C ARG A 634 -5.72 9.35 -38.44
N TRP A 635 -6.77 8.99 -37.70
CA TRP A 635 -6.69 7.98 -36.65
C TRP A 635 -8.02 7.24 -36.45
N GLN A 636 -7.94 5.99 -35.99
CA GLN A 636 -9.13 5.20 -35.68
C GLN A 636 -9.61 5.44 -34.25
N PRO A 637 -10.92 5.58 -34.01
CA PRO A 637 -11.46 5.68 -32.65
C PRO A 637 -11.24 4.35 -31.91
N LYS A 638 -10.70 4.41 -30.68
CA LYS A 638 -10.52 3.21 -29.84
C LYS A 638 -11.88 2.78 -29.30
N ARG A 639 -12.48 1.75 -29.91
CA ARG A 639 -13.74 1.19 -29.43
C ARG A 639 -13.54 0.54 -28.06
N SER A 640 -14.32 0.98 -27.07
CA SER A 640 -14.38 0.31 -25.76
C SER A 640 -14.79 -1.15 -25.93
N LEU A 641 -14.15 -2.08 -25.20
CA LEU A 641 -14.53 -3.49 -25.10
C LEU A 641 -16.03 -3.64 -24.78
N TRP A 642 -16.60 -2.72 -23.99
CA TRP A 642 -18.03 -2.69 -23.70
C TRP A 642 -18.89 -2.34 -24.91
N HIS A 643 -18.40 -1.55 -25.85
CA HIS A 643 -19.11 -1.20 -27.08
C HIS A 643 -19.12 -2.39 -28.07
N GLN A 644 -18.02 -3.14 -28.16
CA GLN A 644 -17.95 -4.39 -28.93
C GLN A 644 -18.88 -5.46 -28.33
N VAL A 645 -18.87 -5.61 -27.00
CA VAL A 645 -19.78 -6.52 -26.28
C VAL A 645 -21.25 -6.10 -26.47
N ARG A 646 -21.56 -4.79 -26.42
CA ARG A 646 -22.93 -4.29 -26.60
C ARG A 646 -23.44 -4.44 -28.03
N GLN A 647 -22.56 -4.34 -29.04
CA GLN A 647 -22.91 -4.67 -30.42
C GLN A 647 -23.10 -6.17 -30.64
N GLN A 648 -22.26 -7.02 -30.04
CA GLN A 648 -22.48 -8.48 -30.06
C GLN A 648 -23.79 -8.86 -29.35
N ILE A 649 -24.11 -8.22 -28.21
CA ILE A 649 -25.39 -8.43 -27.52
C ILE A 649 -26.56 -7.92 -28.37
N LYS A 650 -26.42 -6.81 -29.12
CA LYS A 650 -27.45 -6.34 -30.06
C LYS A 650 -27.64 -7.30 -31.24
N THR A 651 -26.58 -7.91 -31.77
CA THR A 651 -26.69 -8.92 -32.85
C THR A 651 -27.25 -10.25 -32.36
N ILE A 652 -27.14 -10.55 -31.05
CA ILE A 652 -27.75 -11.74 -30.44
C ILE A 652 -29.24 -11.52 -30.09
N ARG A 653 -29.68 -10.25 -29.94
CA ARG A 653 -31.04 -9.94 -29.45
C ARG A 653 -32.07 -9.70 -30.56
N ASP A 654 -31.67 -9.52 -31.82
CA ASP A 654 -32.57 -9.44 -32.97
C ASP A 654 -32.12 -10.39 -34.10
N PRO A 655 -32.65 -11.63 -34.15
CA PRO A 655 -32.39 -12.59 -35.21
C PRO A 655 -33.48 -12.60 -36.32
N GLU A 656 -34.05 -11.44 -36.67
CA GLU A 656 -34.95 -11.27 -37.82
C GLU A 656 -34.66 -9.89 -38.46
N LYS A 657 -34.36 -9.68 -39.74
CA LYS A 657 -34.40 -10.45 -41.00
C LYS A 657 -33.51 -9.70 -42.05
N PRO A 658 -33.34 -10.19 -43.29
CA PRO A 658 -32.08 -10.29 -44.04
C PRO A 658 -31.36 -8.99 -44.39
#